data_AF-A0A0Q8EG98-F1
#
_entry.id   AF-A0A0Q8EG98-F1
#
_cell.length_a   1.000
_cell.length_b   1.000
_cell.length_c   1.000
_cell.angle_alpha   90.00
_cell.angle_beta   90.00
_cell.angle_gamma   90.00
#
_symmetry.space_group_name_H-M   'P 1'
#
loop_
_entity.id
_entity.type
_entity.pdbx_description
1 polymer ?
#
loop_
_entity_poly.entity_id
_entity_poly.type
_entity_poly.pdbx_seq_one_letter_code
_entity_poly.pdbx_strand_id
1 'polypeptide(L)'
;MILRQFVVVAVVALSALLGSGAAPAAAHPNAIQSTPEAGSVAPEAPKAISIALSEPAVARGSTLKVTGPDGKVVATGPVTEKANGQILSVVPRTTLASAIYTVRWSALGDDGHVVSGSFRFGVAAANGDDPPGAASLTGAGQRPESSAAGDSAIRWAGRWAGILVASVLFAGLLLLHRLRRADEITPAAESRILRFAPIAWLVTVLAAFAGALTSATAGATGELDVGLLTDSATGRADLARLAFVAVATVALLVVRRQRRVRAWAGLVAAGGVLASYAFSGHVLTEPSVPYLLAVVVHVLAAGLWLGGLGAVALAARVGGVEVRTALRRYAGIAIGALVVVVLTGVAAAIREVAHWYFLTWSGYGRVVIAKAALVVVIAVIGLIAWRRSQREREAGPGRAVGLELVVGVVVLALAVTLGALVQGRERPLPAQVGTLFAGPAAATAVLDTGTAAVGLAPARVGDNVLTVALPPETPTAGKVSVLLSGPGEQPRTLELQQNGGRTWSAPVDVSSNGQWRAEVTVNGGEPAQAVALEVGVPEAPGATPVNVIAVADLSGPAAERCRAHVLGVQMALARVNADGGLDGGRKVALLTLDSGGTADGARKAVARALRAGGIASAGTCGGGGSEAVEAMADADIPVVVGDPAVDPTETPGVFRLVADPFAQGIALGQLIRGRIQPAGVADEPVVRALVADDLQGRRLLAGLKLGITPEAAPEGFADPSSRPIPEVVQLEPGALAALDDGALTRVIDARRTTALVVDLPNAGGADVGAIERLGRARGDKVLTSPILLSERVLSETVVRASGALGHLGAVQGVSEVSTSSTDGVLYRMAVPQLFRGELASLDGLRGYAAGRAIAEALETGTSSKDIVAYLSSPDVFSSALLAPWSRRSPGLGSTAVVPLQPQFLAPTLIPGSSGGERQDDSYFPEGNWTVTSTAPLGLVPGLGLSSEGSPRP
;
A
#
# COMPACT_ATOMS: atom_id res chain seq x y z
N MET A 1 -36.21 -2.83 41.47
CA MET A 1 -35.03 -1.96 41.50
C MET A 1 -34.02 -2.35 40.42
N ILE A 2 -33.54 -3.61 40.42
CA ILE A 2 -32.58 -4.16 39.44
C ILE A 2 -33.05 -3.99 37.96
N LEU A 3 -34.32 -4.23 37.65
CA LEU A 3 -34.88 -4.08 36.30
C LEU A 3 -34.84 -2.64 35.78
N ARG A 4 -35.07 -1.67 36.67
CA ARG A 4 -35.03 -0.23 36.34
C ARG A 4 -33.59 0.23 36.16
N GLN A 5 -32.67 -0.34 36.94
CA GLN A 5 -31.24 -0.12 36.82
C GLN A 5 -30.67 -0.71 35.51
N PHE A 6 -31.08 -1.92 35.09
CA PHE A 6 -30.63 -2.51 33.82
C PHE A 6 -31.13 -1.74 32.59
N VAL A 7 -32.40 -1.31 32.58
CA VAL A 7 -32.93 -0.49 31.48
C VAL A 7 -32.24 0.87 31.44
N VAL A 8 -32.02 1.51 32.60
CA VAL A 8 -31.27 2.76 32.67
C VAL A 8 -29.82 2.56 32.22
N VAL A 9 -29.15 1.48 32.62
CA VAL A 9 -27.78 1.16 32.17
C VAL A 9 -27.73 0.88 30.68
N ALA A 10 -28.69 0.15 30.10
CA ALA A 10 -28.75 -0.11 28.66
C ALA A 10 -29.05 1.16 27.86
N VAL A 11 -29.95 2.02 28.35
CA VAL A 11 -30.25 3.33 27.73
C VAL A 11 -29.04 4.27 27.86
N VAL A 12 -28.40 4.35 29.03
CA VAL A 12 -27.21 5.17 29.26
C VAL A 12 -26.01 4.65 28.44
N ALA A 13 -25.82 3.33 28.32
CA ALA A 13 -24.79 2.75 27.47
C ALA A 13 -25.07 3.03 25.99
N LEU A 14 -26.33 2.93 25.55
CA LEU A 14 -26.74 3.30 24.20
C LEU A 14 -26.54 4.81 23.95
N SER A 15 -26.89 5.67 24.91
CA SER A 15 -26.67 7.12 24.85
C SER A 15 -25.19 7.50 24.90
N ALA A 16 -24.35 6.74 25.62
CA ALA A 16 -22.90 6.95 25.64
C ALA A 16 -22.24 6.47 24.34
N LEU A 17 -22.70 5.35 23.75
CA LEU A 17 -22.26 4.90 22.42
C LEU A 17 -22.70 5.84 21.29
N LEU A 18 -23.90 6.43 21.40
CA LEU A 18 -24.42 7.38 20.41
C LEU A 18 -23.89 8.81 20.63
N GLY A 19 -23.55 9.18 21.87
CA GLY A 19 -23.08 10.50 22.28
C GLY A 19 -21.57 10.71 22.13
N SER A 20 -20.80 9.64 21.94
CA SER A 20 -19.39 9.73 21.56
C SER A 20 -19.24 10.10 20.08
N GLY A 21 -19.60 11.34 19.73
CA GLY A 21 -19.15 12.06 18.52
C GLY A 21 -18.96 11.24 17.24
N ALA A 22 -19.90 10.34 16.89
CA ALA A 22 -19.85 9.65 15.62
C ALA A 22 -20.14 10.69 14.53
N ALA A 23 -19.08 11.24 13.93
CA ALA A 23 -19.20 11.92 12.64
C ALA A 23 -20.03 11.01 11.71
N PRO A 24 -20.92 11.56 10.86
CA PRO A 24 -21.60 10.75 9.84
C PRO A 24 -20.54 10.02 9.03
N ALA A 25 -20.40 8.71 9.26
CA ALA A 25 -19.35 7.92 8.67
C ALA A 25 -19.83 7.46 7.29
N ALA A 26 -19.12 7.86 6.23
CA ALA A 26 -19.56 7.71 4.85
C ALA A 26 -19.55 6.25 4.36
N ALA A 27 -20.71 5.59 4.39
CA ALA A 27 -20.87 4.14 4.25
C ALA A 27 -21.20 3.64 2.84
N HIS A 28 -20.89 4.44 1.83
CA HIS A 28 -21.34 4.25 0.44
C HIS A 28 -20.14 4.62 -0.48
N PRO A 29 -20.19 4.49 -1.82
CA PRO A 29 -18.99 4.30 -2.65
C PRO A 29 -17.88 5.32 -2.34
N ASN A 30 -16.79 4.82 -1.76
CA ASN A 30 -15.63 5.63 -1.40
C ASN A 30 -14.67 5.68 -2.58
N ALA A 31 -14.06 6.84 -2.82
CA ALA A 31 -13.05 6.94 -3.86
C ALA A 31 -11.77 6.20 -3.45
N ILE A 32 -11.41 5.18 -4.22
CA ILE A 32 -10.16 4.42 -4.06
C ILE A 32 -9.02 5.17 -4.73
N GLN A 33 -9.23 5.61 -5.98
CA GLN A 33 -8.21 6.21 -6.82
C GLN A 33 -8.87 7.15 -7.84
N SER A 34 -8.11 8.10 -8.37
CA SER A 34 -8.52 8.94 -9.49
C SER A 34 -7.52 8.90 -10.63
N THR A 35 -7.99 9.24 -11.82
CA THR A 35 -7.14 9.51 -12.99
C THR A 35 -7.59 10.83 -13.62
N PRO A 36 -6.76 11.89 -13.62
CA PRO A 36 -5.41 11.96 -13.04
C PRO A 36 -5.36 11.69 -11.54
N GLU A 37 -4.20 11.23 -11.06
CA GLU A 37 -3.99 10.91 -9.66
C GLU A 37 -4.13 12.17 -8.80
N ALA A 38 -4.87 12.05 -7.69
CA ALA A 38 -5.11 13.14 -6.77
C ALA A 38 -3.80 13.66 -6.20
N GLY A 39 -3.61 14.98 -6.19
CA GLY A 39 -2.36 15.60 -5.72
C GLY A 39 -1.19 15.52 -6.70
N SER A 40 -1.40 14.97 -7.91
CA SER A 40 -0.35 14.85 -8.93
C SER A 40 -0.53 15.84 -10.10
N VAL A 41 0.54 16.09 -10.85
CA VAL A 41 0.48 16.77 -12.15
C VAL A 41 0.52 15.73 -13.27
N ALA A 42 -0.51 15.69 -14.12
CA ALA A 42 -0.52 14.84 -15.30
C ALA A 42 0.45 15.39 -16.36
N PRO A 43 1.28 14.54 -16.99
CA PRO A 43 2.27 14.97 -17.99
C PRO A 43 1.62 15.51 -19.28
N GLU A 44 0.39 15.12 -19.55
CA GLU A 44 -0.41 15.62 -20.68
C GLU A 44 -1.84 15.92 -20.22
N ALA A 45 -2.55 16.73 -21.01
CA ALA A 45 -3.97 16.99 -20.78
C ALA A 45 -4.78 15.68 -20.85
N PRO A 46 -5.47 15.29 -19.76
CA PRO A 46 -6.17 14.02 -19.71
C PRO A 46 -7.35 13.99 -20.69
N LYS A 47 -7.45 12.91 -21.46
CA LYS A 47 -8.58 12.67 -22.38
C LYS A 47 -9.88 12.35 -21.63
N ALA A 48 -9.78 11.90 -20.38
CA ALA A 48 -10.90 11.67 -19.49
C ALA A 48 -10.46 11.88 -18.04
N ILE A 49 -11.38 12.34 -17.20
CA ILE A 49 -11.21 12.43 -15.74
C ILE A 49 -12.09 11.34 -15.13
N SER A 50 -11.49 10.45 -14.35
CA SER A 50 -12.14 9.26 -13.82
C SER A 50 -11.88 9.07 -12.33
N ILE A 51 -12.83 8.44 -11.65
CA ILE A 51 -12.73 8.05 -10.24
C ILE A 51 -13.09 6.57 -10.14
N ALA A 52 -12.21 5.79 -9.54
CA ALA A 52 -12.46 4.41 -9.15
C ALA A 52 -13.05 4.40 -7.73
N LEU A 53 -14.15 3.68 -7.57
CA LEU A 53 -14.93 3.61 -6.34
C LEU A 53 -14.82 2.21 -5.72
N SER A 54 -14.96 2.14 -4.40
CA SER A 54 -15.01 0.87 -3.67
C SER A 54 -16.22 0.02 -4.04
N GLU A 55 -17.27 0.65 -4.57
CA GLU A 55 -18.51 0.01 -4.95
C GLU A 55 -19.09 0.61 -6.23
N PRO A 56 -19.96 -0.13 -6.94
CA PRO A 56 -20.70 0.39 -8.07
C PRO A 56 -21.51 1.65 -7.76
N ALA A 57 -21.43 2.64 -8.65
CA ALA A 57 -22.28 3.82 -8.68
C ALA A 57 -23.02 3.94 -10.01
N VAL A 58 -24.19 4.56 -9.96
CA VAL A 58 -25.09 4.77 -11.10
C VAL A 58 -24.80 6.13 -11.74
N ALA A 59 -24.31 6.14 -12.97
CA ALA A 59 -23.93 7.36 -13.68
C ALA A 59 -25.06 8.39 -13.77
N ARG A 60 -26.31 7.96 -14.04
CA ARG A 60 -27.51 8.82 -14.14
C ARG A 60 -27.75 9.65 -12.87
N GLY A 61 -27.47 9.09 -11.69
CA GLY A 61 -27.65 9.77 -10.41
C GLY A 61 -26.39 10.45 -9.88
N SER A 62 -25.29 10.39 -10.63
CA SER A 62 -23.96 10.85 -10.21
C SER A 62 -23.52 12.11 -10.95
N THR A 63 -22.58 12.87 -10.37
CA THR A 63 -22.02 14.09 -10.97
C THR A 63 -20.51 14.15 -10.80
N LEU A 64 -19.78 14.54 -11.85
CA LEU A 64 -18.36 14.90 -11.79
C LEU A 64 -18.20 16.31 -12.36
N LYS A 65 -18.02 17.30 -11.49
CA LYS A 65 -17.90 18.71 -11.86
C LYS A 65 -16.44 19.14 -11.78
N VAL A 66 -15.88 19.52 -12.93
CA VAL A 66 -14.50 19.96 -13.06
C VAL A 66 -14.46 21.49 -13.09
N THR A 67 -13.62 22.10 -12.26
CA THR A 67 -13.48 23.54 -12.14
C THR A 67 -12.02 23.93 -12.36
N GLY A 68 -11.78 24.93 -13.22
CA GLY A 68 -10.45 25.48 -13.50
C GLY A 68 -9.96 26.47 -12.42
N PRO A 69 -8.76 27.05 -12.60
CA PRO A 69 -8.12 27.90 -11.61
C PRO A 69 -8.84 29.23 -11.38
N ASP A 70 -9.62 29.70 -12.34
CA ASP A 70 -10.44 30.93 -12.27
C ASP A 70 -11.82 30.70 -11.61
N GLY A 71 -12.06 29.49 -11.07
CA GLY A 71 -13.35 29.10 -10.51
C GLY A 71 -14.41 28.80 -11.57
N LYS A 72 -14.10 28.85 -12.87
CA LYS A 72 -15.06 28.51 -13.93
C LYS A 72 -15.17 27.01 -14.12
N VAL A 73 -16.39 26.57 -14.38
CA VAL A 73 -16.71 25.18 -14.66
C VAL A 73 -16.21 24.83 -16.05
N VAL A 74 -15.40 23.77 -16.15
CA VAL A 74 -14.97 23.20 -17.42
C VAL A 74 -16.15 22.45 -18.03
N ALA A 75 -16.44 22.72 -19.29
CA ALA A 75 -17.50 22.02 -20.01
C ALA A 75 -17.09 20.56 -20.26
N THR A 76 -17.89 19.62 -19.77
CA THR A 76 -17.68 18.17 -19.94
C THR A 76 -18.83 17.52 -20.71
N GLY A 77 -18.59 16.31 -21.20
CA GLY A 77 -19.64 15.37 -21.59
C GLY A 77 -20.45 14.86 -20.38
N PRO A 78 -21.49 14.04 -20.62
CA PRO A 78 -22.22 13.41 -19.53
C PRO A 78 -21.32 12.49 -18.70
N VAL A 79 -21.70 12.24 -17.45
CA VAL A 79 -21.07 11.21 -16.64
C VAL A 79 -21.34 9.86 -17.28
N THR A 80 -20.29 9.06 -17.41
CA THR A 80 -20.34 7.69 -17.92
C THR A 80 -19.77 6.74 -16.88
N GLU A 81 -20.19 5.49 -16.91
CA GLU A 81 -19.70 4.44 -16.03
C GLU A 81 -18.98 3.33 -16.81
N LYS A 82 -18.01 2.70 -16.16
CA LYS A 82 -17.29 1.50 -16.63
C LYS A 82 -17.14 0.50 -15.48
N ALA A 83 -16.71 -0.72 -15.80
CA ALA A 83 -16.47 -1.78 -14.82
C ALA A 83 -17.69 -2.00 -13.89
N ASN A 84 -18.89 -2.10 -14.48
CA ASN A 84 -20.15 -2.24 -13.76
C ASN A 84 -20.36 -1.16 -12.68
N GLY A 85 -20.12 0.11 -13.01
CA GLY A 85 -20.35 1.23 -12.09
C GLY A 85 -19.18 1.56 -11.15
N GLN A 86 -18.12 0.73 -11.10
CA GLN A 86 -16.97 0.98 -10.22
C GLN A 86 -16.08 2.14 -10.68
N ILE A 87 -16.20 2.56 -11.95
CA ILE A 87 -15.47 3.71 -12.47
C ILE A 87 -16.48 4.71 -13.02
N LEU A 88 -16.49 5.92 -12.47
CA LEU A 88 -17.21 7.06 -13.03
C LEU A 88 -16.23 7.95 -13.81
N SER A 89 -16.62 8.37 -15.01
CA SER A 89 -15.77 9.16 -15.90
C SER A 89 -16.52 10.29 -16.58
N VAL A 90 -15.83 11.41 -16.78
CA VAL A 90 -16.26 12.52 -17.65
C VAL A 90 -15.16 12.87 -18.65
N VAL A 91 -15.57 13.27 -19.85
CA VAL A 91 -14.67 13.72 -20.93
C VAL A 91 -14.75 15.24 -21.04
N PRO A 92 -13.66 15.98 -20.85
CA PRO A 92 -13.61 17.41 -21.16
C PRO A 92 -13.97 17.67 -22.63
N ARG A 93 -14.79 18.68 -22.92
CA ARG A 93 -15.17 19.03 -24.31
C ARG A 93 -14.06 19.75 -25.08
N THR A 94 -13.10 20.29 -24.35
CA THR A 94 -11.91 20.96 -24.87
C THR A 94 -10.69 20.43 -24.15
N THR A 95 -9.54 20.45 -24.81
CA THR A 95 -8.25 20.14 -24.18
C THR A 95 -8.03 21.05 -22.98
N LEU A 96 -7.65 20.46 -21.85
CA LEU A 96 -7.33 21.21 -20.64
C LEU A 96 -6.01 21.97 -20.85
N ALA A 97 -5.99 23.24 -20.47
CA ALA A 97 -4.78 24.04 -20.46
C ALA A 97 -3.89 23.68 -19.27
N SER A 98 -2.63 24.13 -19.28
CA SER A 98 -1.73 24.00 -18.14
C SER A 98 -2.29 24.80 -16.95
N ALA A 99 -2.79 24.08 -15.94
CA ALA A 99 -3.40 24.63 -14.74
C ALA A 99 -3.66 23.55 -13.69
N ILE A 100 -4.08 23.99 -12.48
CA ILE A 100 -4.69 23.11 -11.48
C ILE A 100 -6.20 23.08 -11.65
N TYR A 101 -6.75 21.87 -11.64
CA TYR A 101 -8.17 21.60 -11.70
C TYR A 101 -8.66 21.02 -10.38
N THR A 102 -9.88 21.41 -9.99
CA THR A 102 -10.60 20.80 -8.86
C THR A 102 -11.74 19.98 -9.41
N VAL A 103 -11.83 18.73 -8.99
CA VAL A 103 -12.94 17.82 -9.31
C VAL A 103 -13.78 17.68 -8.07
N ARG A 104 -15.01 18.20 -8.12
CA ARG A 104 -16.05 17.91 -7.13
C ARG A 104 -16.93 16.82 -7.69
N TRP A 105 -17.11 15.75 -6.95
CA TRP A 105 -17.84 14.59 -7.41
C TRP A 105 -18.92 14.19 -6.42
N SER A 106 -19.95 13.54 -6.94
CA SER A 106 -21.04 12.95 -6.19
C SER A 106 -21.41 11.63 -6.87
N ALA A 107 -21.36 10.52 -6.15
CA ALA A 107 -21.66 9.19 -6.64
C ALA A 107 -22.90 8.65 -5.96
N LEU A 108 -23.94 8.32 -6.73
CA LEU A 108 -25.10 7.55 -6.26
C LEU A 108 -24.71 6.07 -6.28
N GLY A 109 -24.47 5.49 -5.11
CA GLY A 109 -24.25 4.06 -4.96
C GLY A 109 -25.46 3.24 -5.40
N ASP A 110 -25.22 2.00 -5.81
CA ASP A 110 -26.29 1.05 -6.15
C ASP A 110 -27.23 0.73 -4.96
N ASP A 111 -26.78 1.03 -3.74
CA ASP A 111 -27.54 0.96 -2.48
C ASP A 111 -28.54 2.11 -2.27
N GLY A 112 -28.54 3.12 -3.15
CA GLY A 112 -29.46 4.27 -3.10
C GLY A 112 -28.98 5.43 -2.24
N HIS A 113 -27.70 5.45 -1.86
CA HIS A 113 -27.07 6.52 -1.07
C HIS A 113 -26.08 7.32 -1.90
N VAL A 114 -25.92 8.60 -1.55
CA VAL A 114 -25.03 9.52 -2.27
C VAL A 114 -23.79 9.82 -1.42
N VAL A 115 -22.62 9.59 -1.99
CA VAL A 115 -21.33 10.06 -1.46
C VAL A 115 -20.83 11.21 -2.29
N SER A 116 -20.23 12.21 -1.65
CA SER A 116 -19.62 13.33 -2.34
C SER A 116 -18.22 13.59 -1.81
N GLY A 117 -17.38 14.14 -2.66
CA GLY A 117 -15.98 14.39 -2.34
C GLY A 117 -15.34 15.38 -3.27
N SER A 118 -14.05 15.61 -3.05
CA SER A 118 -13.25 16.39 -3.99
C SER A 118 -11.80 15.95 -4.03
N PHE A 119 -11.15 16.22 -5.16
CA PHE A 119 -9.69 16.12 -5.29
C PHE A 119 -9.20 17.16 -6.30
N ARG A 120 -7.89 17.40 -6.29
CA ARG A 120 -7.22 18.34 -7.18
C ARG A 120 -6.13 17.63 -7.97
N PHE A 121 -5.89 18.06 -9.20
CA PHE A 121 -4.78 17.58 -10.03
C PHE A 121 -4.27 18.72 -10.92
N GLY A 122 -3.01 18.64 -11.35
CA GLY A 122 -2.41 19.56 -12.31
C GLY A 122 -2.37 18.98 -13.71
N VAL A 123 -2.30 19.83 -14.73
CA VAL A 123 -1.97 19.47 -16.12
C VAL A 123 -0.69 20.20 -16.49
N ALA A 124 0.34 19.48 -16.94
CA ALA A 124 1.59 20.08 -17.39
C ALA A 124 1.40 20.91 -18.67
N ALA A 125 2.30 21.85 -18.92
CA ALA A 125 2.40 22.57 -20.17
C ALA A 125 2.91 21.66 -21.30
N ALA A 126 2.71 22.07 -22.56
CA ALA A 126 3.06 21.26 -23.73
C ALA A 126 4.57 20.96 -23.84
N ASN A 127 5.40 21.74 -23.16
CA ASN A 127 6.85 21.55 -23.03
C ASN A 127 7.25 20.68 -21.82
N GLY A 128 6.28 20.16 -21.04
CA GLY A 128 6.50 19.31 -19.87
C GLY A 128 6.54 20.06 -18.53
N ASP A 129 6.47 21.39 -18.52
CA ASP A 129 6.55 22.17 -17.28
C ASP A 129 5.32 21.98 -16.39
N ASP A 130 5.52 21.94 -15.08
CA ASP A 130 4.42 21.89 -14.12
C ASP A 130 3.59 23.21 -14.15
N PRO A 131 2.26 23.15 -13.98
CA PRO A 131 1.42 24.33 -14.06
C PRO A 131 1.64 25.30 -12.88
N PRO A 132 1.30 26.60 -13.06
CA PRO A 132 1.33 27.56 -11.95
C PRO A 132 0.54 27.07 -10.74
N GLY A 133 1.20 27.08 -9.58
CA GLY A 133 0.63 26.62 -8.32
C GLY A 133 0.67 25.10 -8.09
N ALA A 134 1.32 24.31 -8.98
CA ALA A 134 1.52 22.86 -8.80
C ALA A 134 2.04 22.47 -7.40
N ALA A 135 2.83 23.36 -6.78
CA ALA A 135 3.28 23.26 -5.39
C ALA A 135 2.15 23.18 -4.33
N SER A 136 0.91 23.50 -4.69
CA SER A 136 -0.29 23.34 -3.84
C SER A 136 -0.93 21.95 -3.91
N LEU A 137 -0.38 21.07 -4.75
CA LEU A 137 -0.76 19.67 -4.86
C LEU A 137 0.13 18.81 -3.95
N THR A 138 -0.39 17.65 -3.58
CA THR A 138 0.07 16.88 -2.42
C THR A 138 0.96 15.66 -2.75
N GLY A 139 1.36 15.48 -4.00
CA GLY A 139 2.22 14.35 -4.42
C GLY A 139 1.47 13.03 -4.62
N ALA A 140 2.19 11.99 -5.05
CA ALA A 140 1.64 10.68 -5.37
C ALA A 140 1.22 9.88 -4.12
N GLY A 141 0.22 9.00 -4.26
CA GLY A 141 -0.26 8.10 -3.21
C GLY A 141 -1.42 8.65 -2.38
N GLN A 142 -2.04 9.77 -2.75
CA GLN A 142 -3.23 10.29 -2.08
C GLN A 142 -4.54 9.70 -2.62
N ARG A 143 -5.48 9.42 -1.72
CA ARG A 143 -6.85 9.04 -2.08
C ARG A 143 -7.79 10.26 -2.08
N PRO A 144 -8.77 10.34 -3.01
CA PRO A 144 -9.75 11.43 -2.99
C PRO A 144 -10.59 11.43 -1.70
N GLU A 145 -10.90 12.63 -1.20
CA GLU A 145 -11.77 12.78 -0.03
C GLU A 145 -13.18 12.25 -0.30
N SER A 146 -13.82 11.65 0.70
CA SER A 146 -15.18 11.09 0.60
C SER A 146 -16.00 11.42 1.85
N SER A 147 -17.25 11.83 1.66
CA SER A 147 -18.23 12.13 2.72
C SER A 147 -19.63 11.74 2.26
N ALA A 148 -20.42 11.06 3.11
CA ALA A 148 -21.78 10.65 2.73
C ALA A 148 -22.81 11.70 3.13
N ALA A 149 -23.84 11.84 2.29
CA ALA A 149 -25.05 12.53 2.68
C ALA A 149 -25.89 11.63 3.61
N GLY A 150 -26.34 12.18 4.74
CA GLY A 150 -27.18 11.44 5.69
C GLY A 150 -28.55 11.07 5.13
N ASP A 151 -29.09 9.94 5.59
CA ASP A 151 -30.46 9.49 5.27
C ASP A 151 -31.52 10.51 5.74
N SER A 152 -32.54 10.75 4.92
CA SER A 152 -33.69 11.56 5.36
C SER A 152 -34.50 10.82 6.42
N ALA A 153 -34.92 11.52 7.48
CA ALA A 153 -35.68 10.92 8.59
C ALA A 153 -36.99 10.26 8.14
N ILE A 154 -37.58 10.74 7.04
CA ILE A 154 -38.82 10.21 6.45
C ILE A 154 -38.55 8.88 5.73
N ARG A 155 -37.49 8.79 4.90
CA ARG A 155 -37.06 7.53 4.25
C ARG A 155 -36.83 6.46 5.31
N TRP A 156 -36.06 6.83 6.31
CA TRP A 156 -35.71 5.99 7.44
C TRP A 156 -36.97 5.47 8.16
N ALA A 157 -37.87 6.36 8.58
CA ALA A 157 -39.07 5.98 9.31
C ALA A 157 -40.01 5.06 8.49
N GLY A 158 -40.17 5.34 7.19
CA GLY A 158 -41.02 4.55 6.29
C GLY A 158 -40.53 3.10 6.13
N ARG A 159 -39.22 2.91 5.88
CA ARG A 159 -38.60 1.58 5.74
C ARG A 159 -38.78 0.73 7.00
N TRP A 160 -38.44 1.29 8.16
CA TRP A 160 -38.51 0.55 9.44
C TRP A 160 -39.95 0.27 9.87
N ALA A 161 -40.89 1.19 9.63
CA ALA A 161 -42.31 0.93 9.83
C ALA A 161 -42.79 -0.25 8.97
N GLY A 162 -42.40 -0.31 7.70
CA GLY A 162 -42.71 -1.42 6.80
C GLY A 162 -42.18 -2.76 7.30
N ILE A 163 -40.90 -2.83 7.69
CA ILE A 163 -40.27 -4.05 8.23
C ILE A 163 -40.95 -4.50 9.52
N LEU A 164 -41.16 -3.60 10.47
CA LEU A 164 -41.78 -3.92 11.77
C LEU A 164 -43.21 -4.44 11.60
N VAL A 165 -44.03 -3.75 10.81
CA VAL A 165 -45.43 -4.13 10.60
C VAL A 165 -45.55 -5.45 9.83
N ALA A 166 -44.73 -5.65 8.79
CA ALA A 166 -44.68 -6.92 8.07
C ALA A 166 -44.22 -8.07 8.99
N SER A 167 -43.27 -7.82 9.90
CA SER A 167 -42.79 -8.79 10.91
C SER A 167 -43.91 -9.23 11.85
N VAL A 168 -44.64 -8.27 12.43
CA VAL A 168 -45.78 -8.55 13.30
C VAL A 168 -46.88 -9.31 12.56
N LEU A 169 -47.15 -8.95 11.30
CA LEU A 169 -48.14 -9.64 10.48
C LEU A 169 -47.71 -11.08 10.18
N PHE A 170 -46.45 -11.29 9.77
CA PHE A 170 -45.91 -12.60 9.43
C PHE A 170 -45.88 -13.55 10.63
N ALA A 171 -45.26 -13.12 11.73
CA ALA A 171 -45.17 -13.90 12.95
C ALA A 171 -46.55 -14.08 13.61
N GLY A 172 -47.40 -13.06 13.56
CA GLY A 172 -48.74 -13.09 14.13
C GLY A 172 -49.67 -14.06 13.41
N LEU A 173 -49.63 -14.13 12.07
CA LEU A 173 -50.39 -15.13 11.30
C LEU A 173 -49.92 -16.55 11.57
N LEU A 174 -48.61 -16.76 11.74
CA LEU A 174 -48.04 -18.07 12.10
C LEU A 174 -48.44 -18.49 13.53
N LEU A 175 -48.40 -17.56 14.48
CA LEU A 175 -48.84 -17.79 15.86
C LEU A 175 -50.34 -18.11 15.91
N LEU A 176 -51.17 -17.33 15.21
CA LEU A 176 -52.60 -17.59 15.03
C LEU A 176 -52.85 -18.98 14.44
N HIS A 177 -52.06 -19.42 13.46
CA HIS A 177 -52.19 -20.77 12.89
C HIS A 177 -51.93 -21.86 13.93
N ARG A 178 -50.89 -21.71 14.77
CA ARG A 178 -50.58 -22.68 15.84
C ARG A 178 -51.63 -22.68 16.95
N LEU A 179 -52.14 -21.51 17.34
CA LEU A 179 -53.21 -21.37 18.32
C LEU A 179 -54.52 -22.00 17.81
N ARG A 180 -54.87 -21.79 16.54
CA ARG A 180 -56.03 -22.44 15.89
C ARG A 180 -55.90 -23.96 15.85
N ARG A 181 -54.73 -24.49 15.51
CA ARG A 181 -54.49 -25.95 15.48
C ARG A 181 -54.61 -26.60 16.87
N ALA A 182 -54.36 -25.83 17.92
CA ALA A 182 -54.42 -26.30 19.30
C ALA A 182 -55.77 -26.03 19.99
N ASP A 183 -56.71 -25.36 19.31
CA ASP A 183 -57.99 -24.91 19.86
C ASP A 183 -57.84 -23.99 21.10
N GLU A 184 -56.76 -23.19 21.13
CA GLU A 184 -56.38 -22.32 22.26
C GLU A 184 -56.77 -20.84 22.05
N ILE A 185 -57.63 -20.55 21.08
CA ILE A 185 -58.08 -19.18 20.75
C ILE A 185 -59.59 -19.11 20.52
N THR A 186 -60.23 -18.13 21.15
CA THR A 186 -61.66 -17.89 20.94
C THR A 186 -61.95 -17.22 19.58
N PRO A 187 -63.09 -17.53 18.91
CA PRO A 187 -63.46 -16.87 17.64
C PRO A 187 -63.57 -15.34 17.76
N ALA A 188 -64.00 -14.85 18.93
CA ALA A 188 -64.07 -13.42 19.21
C ALA A 188 -62.68 -12.76 19.26
N ALA A 189 -61.72 -13.37 19.97
CA ALA A 189 -60.33 -12.89 20.02
C ALA A 189 -59.68 -12.92 18.64
N GLU A 190 -59.86 -14.02 17.91
CA GLU A 190 -59.38 -14.18 16.54
C GLU A 190 -59.89 -13.06 15.64
N SER A 191 -61.19 -12.76 15.68
CA SER A 191 -61.79 -11.71 14.86
C SER A 191 -61.21 -10.32 15.17
N ARG A 192 -60.92 -10.03 16.45
CA ARG A 192 -60.36 -8.74 16.88
C ARG A 192 -58.89 -8.60 16.45
N ILE A 193 -58.08 -9.66 16.55
CA ILE A 193 -56.68 -9.64 16.08
C ILE A 193 -56.65 -9.43 14.55
N LEU A 194 -57.51 -10.12 13.80
CA LEU A 194 -57.55 -10.00 12.34
C LEU A 194 -58.05 -8.64 11.83
N ARG A 195 -58.70 -7.80 12.66
CA ARG A 195 -59.05 -6.42 12.28
C ARG A 195 -57.83 -5.53 12.06
N PHE A 196 -56.70 -5.86 12.66
CA PHE A 196 -55.45 -5.12 12.46
C PHE A 196 -54.72 -5.52 11.17
N ALA A 197 -55.00 -6.71 10.62
CA ALA A 197 -54.33 -7.20 9.40
C ALA A 197 -54.48 -6.28 8.17
N PRO A 198 -55.66 -5.74 7.81
CA PRO A 198 -55.78 -4.82 6.67
C PRO A 198 -55.05 -3.48 6.91
N ILE A 199 -55.03 -2.98 8.14
CA ILE A 199 -54.29 -1.75 8.50
C ILE A 199 -52.79 -2.02 8.38
N ALA A 200 -52.32 -3.14 8.94
CA ALA A 200 -50.93 -3.57 8.83
C ALA A 200 -50.50 -3.71 7.35
N TRP A 201 -51.34 -4.33 6.53
CA TRP A 201 -51.10 -4.46 5.10
C TRP A 201 -51.04 -3.09 4.40
N LEU A 202 -51.96 -2.16 4.71
CA LEU A 202 -51.91 -0.80 4.16
C LEU A 202 -50.60 -0.08 4.51
N VAL A 203 -50.10 -0.22 5.74
CA VAL A 203 -48.79 0.35 6.12
C VAL A 203 -47.67 -0.26 5.29
N THR A 204 -47.70 -1.57 5.00
CA THR A 204 -46.69 -2.19 4.11
C THR A 204 -46.77 -1.67 2.67
N VAL A 205 -47.96 -1.38 2.16
CA VAL A 205 -48.17 -0.76 0.84
C VAL A 205 -47.59 0.65 0.81
N LEU A 206 -47.92 1.48 1.81
CA LEU A 206 -47.41 2.85 1.91
C LEU A 206 -45.88 2.88 2.08
N ALA A 207 -45.31 1.96 2.85
CA ALA A 207 -43.87 1.83 3.01
C ALA A 207 -43.17 1.43 1.70
N ALA A 208 -43.74 0.50 0.93
CA ALA A 208 -43.20 0.12 -0.38
C ALA A 208 -43.25 1.29 -1.38
N PHE A 209 -44.33 2.07 -1.37
CA PHE A 209 -44.45 3.28 -2.20
C PHE A 209 -43.44 4.36 -1.79
N ALA A 210 -43.29 4.63 -0.49
CA ALA A 210 -42.32 5.57 0.02
C ALA A 210 -40.87 5.17 -0.33
N GLY A 211 -40.56 3.87 -0.28
CA GLY A 211 -39.27 3.34 -0.72
C GLY A 211 -38.97 3.67 -2.18
N ALA A 212 -39.87 3.29 -3.09
CA ALA A 212 -39.71 3.59 -4.51
C ALA A 212 -39.64 5.10 -4.81
N LEU A 213 -40.47 5.91 -4.15
CA LEU A 213 -40.38 7.36 -4.32
C LEU A 213 -39.01 7.89 -3.90
N THR A 214 -38.44 7.35 -2.81
CA THR A 214 -37.13 7.80 -2.36
C THR A 214 -36.01 7.35 -3.30
N SER A 215 -36.08 6.13 -3.82
CA SER A 215 -35.13 5.65 -4.83
C SER A 215 -35.19 6.49 -6.12
N ALA A 216 -36.39 6.97 -6.50
CA ALA A 216 -36.57 7.88 -7.63
C ALA A 216 -36.06 9.31 -7.36
N THR A 217 -35.82 9.71 -6.12
CA THR A 217 -35.26 11.03 -5.76
C THR A 217 -33.84 10.93 -5.18
N ALA A 218 -33.19 9.77 -5.31
CA ALA A 218 -31.90 9.50 -4.68
C ALA A 218 -30.70 10.16 -5.37
N GLY A 219 -30.85 10.67 -6.59
CA GLY A 219 -29.75 11.28 -7.34
C GLY A 219 -29.15 12.51 -6.65
N ALA A 220 -27.93 12.87 -7.06
CA ALA A 220 -27.17 13.98 -6.46
C ALA A 220 -27.89 15.34 -6.46
N THR A 221 -28.87 15.55 -7.35
CA THR A 221 -29.70 16.79 -7.41
C THR A 221 -30.92 16.75 -6.49
N GLY A 222 -31.33 15.57 -6.01
CA GLY A 222 -32.56 15.36 -5.26
C GLY A 222 -33.85 15.49 -6.08
N GLU A 223 -33.75 15.66 -7.40
CA GLU A 223 -34.89 15.74 -8.30
C GLU A 223 -35.52 14.36 -8.54
N LEU A 224 -36.81 14.35 -8.91
CA LEU A 224 -37.52 13.11 -9.25
C LEU A 224 -37.08 12.61 -10.62
N ASP A 225 -36.34 11.50 -10.65
CA ASP A 225 -35.96 10.75 -11.85
C ASP A 225 -36.38 9.29 -11.74
N VAL A 226 -37.47 8.93 -12.44
CA VAL A 226 -38.00 7.57 -12.47
C VAL A 226 -37.04 6.56 -13.12
N GLY A 227 -36.07 7.01 -13.91
CA GLY A 227 -35.03 6.14 -14.48
C GLY A 227 -34.13 5.51 -13.41
N LEU A 228 -34.00 6.15 -12.24
CA LEU A 228 -33.25 5.58 -11.11
C LEU A 228 -33.87 4.29 -10.56
N LEU A 229 -35.18 4.08 -10.77
CA LEU A 229 -35.86 2.83 -10.38
C LEU A 229 -35.43 1.64 -11.24
N THR A 230 -34.95 1.86 -12.45
CA THR A 230 -34.48 0.79 -13.34
C THR A 230 -32.96 0.68 -13.34
N ASP A 231 -32.26 1.80 -13.18
CA ASP A 231 -30.81 1.88 -13.37
C ASP A 231 -30.06 1.45 -12.09
N SER A 232 -30.61 1.73 -10.90
CA SER A 232 -30.01 1.30 -9.62
C SER A 232 -30.51 -0.07 -9.14
N ALA A 233 -29.65 -0.84 -8.48
CA ALA A 233 -30.04 -2.13 -7.88
C ALA A 233 -31.14 -1.97 -6.82
N THR A 234 -31.03 -0.95 -5.96
CA THR A 234 -32.03 -0.66 -4.93
C THR A 234 -33.36 -0.20 -5.52
N GLY A 235 -33.32 0.62 -6.58
CA GLY A 235 -34.51 1.01 -7.33
C GLY A 235 -35.25 -0.19 -7.93
N ARG A 236 -34.52 -1.13 -8.55
CA ARG A 236 -35.10 -2.36 -9.09
C ARG A 236 -35.74 -3.22 -8.00
N ALA A 237 -35.10 -3.29 -6.83
CA ALA A 237 -35.64 -4.02 -5.69
C ALA A 237 -36.92 -3.38 -5.13
N ASP A 238 -36.97 -2.06 -5.04
CA ASP A 238 -38.18 -1.34 -4.62
C ASP A 238 -39.32 -1.47 -5.64
N LEU A 239 -39.01 -1.45 -6.94
CA LEU A 239 -39.98 -1.69 -8.00
C LEU A 239 -40.53 -3.14 -7.93
N ALA A 240 -39.66 -4.13 -7.73
CA ALA A 240 -40.06 -5.52 -7.55
C ALA A 240 -40.92 -5.70 -6.28
N ARG A 241 -40.57 -5.02 -5.18
CA ARG A 241 -41.37 -5.02 -3.94
C ARG A 241 -42.75 -4.41 -4.17
N LEU A 242 -42.84 -3.29 -4.89
CA LEU A 242 -44.11 -2.67 -5.26
C LEU A 242 -44.97 -3.61 -6.10
N ALA A 243 -44.40 -4.24 -7.13
CA ALA A 243 -45.10 -5.21 -7.96
C ALA A 243 -45.59 -6.40 -7.12
N PHE A 244 -44.75 -6.94 -6.24
CA PHE A 244 -45.12 -8.04 -5.34
C PHE A 244 -46.27 -7.65 -4.42
N VAL A 245 -46.20 -6.48 -3.77
CA VAL A 245 -47.25 -5.98 -2.88
C VAL A 245 -48.57 -5.76 -3.64
N ALA A 246 -48.52 -5.26 -4.87
CA ALA A 246 -49.71 -5.09 -5.70
C ALA A 246 -50.36 -6.45 -6.03
N VAL A 247 -49.58 -7.43 -6.49
CA VAL A 247 -50.07 -8.79 -6.79
C VAL A 247 -50.61 -9.46 -5.53
N ALA A 248 -49.90 -9.38 -4.42
CA ALA A 248 -50.34 -9.94 -3.14
C ALA A 248 -51.63 -9.27 -2.64
N THR A 249 -51.80 -7.97 -2.85
CA THR A 249 -53.04 -7.24 -2.52
C THR A 249 -54.21 -7.79 -3.34
N VAL A 250 -54.04 -7.93 -4.66
CA VAL A 250 -55.07 -8.52 -5.53
C VAL A 250 -55.39 -9.95 -5.12
N ALA A 251 -54.39 -10.78 -4.87
CA ALA A 251 -54.58 -12.16 -4.42
C ALA A 251 -55.38 -12.23 -3.12
N LEU A 252 -55.05 -11.39 -2.13
CA LEU A 252 -55.77 -11.30 -0.85
C LEU A 252 -57.23 -10.85 -1.01
N LEU A 253 -57.50 -9.96 -1.97
CA LEU A 253 -58.87 -9.53 -2.33
C LEU A 253 -59.65 -10.65 -3.04
N VAL A 254 -59.02 -11.43 -3.91
CA VAL A 254 -59.62 -12.58 -4.61
C VAL A 254 -60.00 -13.67 -3.61
N VAL A 255 -59.08 -14.05 -2.70
CA VAL A 255 -59.33 -15.11 -1.72
C VAL A 255 -60.06 -14.61 -0.46
N ARG A 256 -60.56 -13.37 -0.45
CA ARG A 256 -61.15 -12.72 0.76
C ARG A 256 -62.27 -13.52 1.42
N ARG A 257 -63.02 -14.30 0.62
CA ARG A 257 -64.13 -15.17 1.06
C ARG A 257 -63.67 -16.58 1.49
N GLN A 258 -62.46 -17.01 1.11
CA GLN A 258 -61.92 -18.35 1.40
C GLN A 258 -61.03 -18.32 2.65
N ARG A 259 -61.61 -18.43 3.85
CA ARG A 259 -60.91 -18.20 5.14
C ARG A 259 -59.58 -18.97 5.28
N ARG A 260 -59.54 -20.26 4.91
CA ARG A 260 -58.32 -21.08 5.00
C ARG A 260 -57.23 -20.63 4.03
N VAL A 261 -57.58 -20.42 2.76
CA VAL A 261 -56.65 -19.98 1.71
C VAL A 261 -56.13 -18.57 2.01
N ARG A 262 -57.00 -17.67 2.47
CA ARG A 262 -56.66 -16.30 2.85
C ARG A 262 -55.60 -16.24 3.97
N ALA A 263 -55.65 -17.15 4.94
CA ALA A 263 -54.67 -17.18 6.02
C ALA A 263 -53.26 -17.54 5.51
N TRP A 264 -53.16 -18.56 4.65
CA TRP A 264 -51.90 -18.94 4.02
C TRP A 264 -51.40 -17.90 3.02
N ALA A 265 -52.29 -17.34 2.20
CA ALA A 265 -51.96 -16.25 1.29
C ALA A 265 -51.43 -15.03 2.05
N GLY A 266 -52.03 -14.67 3.19
CA GLY A 266 -51.53 -13.60 4.05
C GLY A 266 -50.17 -13.89 4.67
N LEU A 267 -49.90 -15.13 5.07
CA LEU A 267 -48.61 -15.54 5.61
C LEU A 267 -47.51 -15.45 4.54
N VAL A 268 -47.76 -15.98 3.34
CA VAL A 268 -46.84 -15.92 2.20
C VAL A 268 -46.62 -14.47 1.77
N ALA A 269 -47.68 -13.66 1.72
CA ALA A 269 -47.60 -12.25 1.38
C ALA A 269 -46.73 -11.47 2.39
N ALA A 270 -47.00 -11.61 3.70
CA ALA A 270 -46.22 -10.92 4.73
C ALA A 270 -44.75 -11.39 4.76
N GLY A 271 -44.51 -12.69 4.61
CA GLY A 271 -43.16 -13.25 4.51
C GLY A 271 -42.43 -12.78 3.24
N GLY A 272 -43.11 -12.71 2.10
CA GLY A 272 -42.53 -12.21 0.85
C GLY A 272 -42.20 -10.72 0.91
N VAL A 273 -43.03 -9.89 1.55
CA VAL A 273 -42.69 -8.47 1.81
C VAL A 273 -41.44 -8.38 2.67
N LEU A 274 -41.33 -9.16 3.75
CA LEU A 274 -40.12 -9.18 4.59
C LEU A 274 -38.88 -9.63 3.80
N ALA A 275 -38.98 -10.74 3.07
CA ALA A 275 -37.91 -11.26 2.25
C ALA A 275 -37.45 -10.21 1.21
N SER A 276 -38.37 -9.42 0.65
CA SER A 276 -38.02 -8.38 -0.31
C SER A 276 -37.08 -7.30 0.25
N TYR A 277 -37.02 -7.09 1.58
CA TYR A 277 -36.08 -6.15 2.21
C TYR A 277 -34.64 -6.71 2.27
N ALA A 278 -34.45 -8.02 2.11
CA ALA A 278 -33.13 -8.63 1.96
C ALA A 278 -32.48 -8.34 0.60
N PHE A 279 -33.28 -7.93 -0.38
CA PHE A 279 -32.84 -7.53 -1.71
C PHE A 279 -32.57 -6.02 -1.80
N SER A 280 -32.41 -5.31 -0.68
CA SER A 280 -32.01 -3.90 -0.67
C SER A 280 -30.60 -3.76 -0.11
N GLY A 281 -29.76 -2.90 -0.70
CA GLY A 281 -28.37 -2.69 -0.33
C GLY A 281 -27.37 -3.68 -0.97
N HIS A 282 -26.15 -3.76 -0.42
CA HIS A 282 -24.96 -4.42 -1.01
C HIS A 282 -25.10 -5.92 -1.35
N VAL A 283 -26.18 -6.60 -0.95
CA VAL A 283 -26.38 -8.02 -1.26
C VAL A 283 -26.58 -8.24 -2.78
N LEU A 284 -27.00 -7.21 -3.51
CA LEU A 284 -27.21 -7.27 -4.97
C LEU A 284 -25.98 -6.90 -5.80
N THR A 285 -25.01 -6.20 -5.24
CA THR A 285 -23.83 -5.71 -5.98
C THR A 285 -22.74 -6.77 -6.12
N GLU A 286 -22.73 -7.80 -5.26
CA GLU A 286 -21.78 -8.92 -5.34
C GLU A 286 -22.43 -10.26 -4.88
N PRO A 287 -23.38 -10.81 -5.67
CA PRO A 287 -24.25 -11.86 -5.19
C PRO A 287 -23.55 -13.22 -5.22
N SER A 288 -23.05 -13.65 -4.06
CA SER A 288 -22.98 -15.10 -3.82
C SER A 288 -24.38 -15.57 -3.43
N VAL A 289 -24.96 -16.49 -4.23
CA VAL A 289 -26.29 -17.08 -3.95
C VAL A 289 -26.41 -17.58 -2.50
N PRO A 290 -25.39 -18.23 -1.91
CA PRO A 290 -25.45 -18.64 -0.50
C PRO A 290 -25.60 -17.46 0.47
N TYR A 291 -24.91 -16.35 0.22
CA TYR A 291 -25.02 -15.17 1.09
C TYR A 291 -26.39 -14.50 0.99
N LEU A 292 -26.90 -14.33 -0.23
CA LEU A 292 -28.25 -13.79 -0.44
C LEU A 292 -29.30 -14.64 0.29
N LEU A 293 -29.22 -15.96 0.17
CA LEU A 293 -30.10 -16.88 0.90
C LEU A 293 -29.93 -16.73 2.42
N ALA A 294 -28.70 -16.60 2.91
CA ALA A 294 -28.43 -16.38 4.33
C ALA A 294 -29.05 -15.06 4.83
N VAL A 295 -29.00 -13.97 4.05
CA VAL A 295 -29.62 -12.69 4.42
C VAL A 295 -31.15 -12.78 4.38
N VAL A 296 -31.75 -13.40 3.37
CA VAL A 296 -33.21 -13.64 3.32
C VAL A 296 -33.67 -14.43 4.53
N VAL A 297 -32.96 -15.52 4.84
CA VAL A 297 -33.21 -16.36 6.00
C VAL A 297 -33.01 -15.58 7.31
N HIS A 298 -31.97 -14.74 7.40
CA HIS A 298 -31.73 -13.86 8.55
C HIS A 298 -32.90 -12.90 8.78
N VAL A 299 -33.37 -12.20 7.74
CA VAL A 299 -34.45 -11.22 7.82
C VAL A 299 -35.78 -11.89 8.17
N LEU A 300 -36.10 -13.04 7.57
CA LEU A 300 -37.29 -13.81 7.91
C LEU A 300 -37.27 -14.32 9.35
N ALA A 301 -36.13 -14.85 9.80
CA ALA A 301 -35.96 -15.33 11.17
C ALA A 301 -36.02 -14.17 12.18
N ALA A 302 -35.35 -13.06 11.91
CA ALA A 302 -35.43 -11.85 12.74
C ALA A 302 -36.87 -11.31 12.79
N GLY A 303 -37.60 -11.35 11.67
CA GLY A 303 -39.00 -10.98 11.59
C GLY A 303 -39.91 -11.89 12.41
N LEU A 304 -39.67 -13.21 12.42
CA LEU A 304 -40.36 -14.16 13.31
C LEU A 304 -40.05 -13.90 14.78
N TRP A 305 -38.80 -13.55 15.09
CA TRP A 305 -38.32 -13.32 16.46
C TRP A 305 -38.81 -11.98 17.06
N LEU A 306 -38.73 -10.87 16.33
CA LEU A 306 -39.23 -9.58 16.84
C LEU A 306 -40.75 -9.43 16.64
N GLY A 307 -41.25 -9.81 15.46
CA GLY A 307 -42.66 -9.70 15.12
C GLY A 307 -43.56 -10.57 16.01
N GLY A 308 -43.06 -11.73 16.45
CA GLY A 308 -43.81 -12.63 17.31
C GLY A 308 -44.02 -12.07 18.72
N LEU A 309 -43.05 -11.35 19.28
CA LEU A 309 -43.21 -10.63 20.54
C LEU A 309 -44.29 -9.54 20.42
N GLY A 310 -44.29 -8.79 19.30
CA GLY A 310 -45.35 -7.82 19.00
C GLY A 310 -46.73 -8.47 18.83
N ALA A 311 -46.78 -9.65 18.19
CA ALA A 311 -48.02 -10.41 18.04
C ALA A 311 -48.55 -10.94 19.39
N VAL A 312 -47.67 -11.42 20.28
CA VAL A 312 -48.05 -11.82 21.65
C VAL A 312 -48.56 -10.62 22.45
N ALA A 313 -47.91 -9.46 22.34
CA ALA A 313 -48.36 -8.24 23.00
C ALA A 313 -49.74 -7.78 22.48
N LEU A 314 -49.98 -7.90 21.16
CA LEU A 314 -51.29 -7.61 20.55
C LEU A 314 -52.36 -8.59 21.04
N ALA A 315 -52.06 -9.90 21.05
CA ALA A 315 -52.98 -10.92 21.56
C ALA A 315 -53.32 -10.69 23.05
N ALA A 316 -52.32 -10.31 23.86
CA ALA A 316 -52.51 -9.93 25.26
C ALA A 316 -53.43 -8.72 25.42
N ARG A 317 -53.28 -7.69 24.56
CA ARG A 317 -54.09 -6.46 24.60
C ARG A 317 -55.53 -6.68 24.15
N VAL A 318 -55.74 -7.56 23.16
CA VAL A 318 -57.07 -7.83 22.58
C VAL A 318 -57.92 -8.76 23.47
N GLY A 319 -57.27 -9.57 24.30
CA GLY A 319 -57.89 -10.52 25.24
C GLY A 319 -58.46 -11.77 24.56
N GLY A 320 -58.66 -12.83 25.34
CA GLY A 320 -59.25 -14.11 24.88
C GLY A 320 -58.24 -15.19 24.46
N VAL A 321 -56.95 -14.99 24.76
CA VAL A 321 -55.89 -16.01 24.83
C VAL A 321 -55.06 -15.68 26.07
N GLU A 322 -54.75 -16.65 26.92
CA GLU A 322 -53.84 -16.41 28.04
C GLU A 322 -52.44 -16.08 27.51
N VAL A 323 -51.81 -15.03 28.05
CA VAL A 323 -50.46 -14.59 27.64
C VAL A 323 -49.44 -15.74 27.77
N ARG A 324 -49.60 -16.58 28.81
CA ARG A 324 -48.75 -17.76 29.02
C ARG A 324 -48.88 -18.77 27.88
N THR A 325 -50.09 -19.01 27.39
CA THR A 325 -50.37 -19.92 26.27
C THR A 325 -49.80 -19.40 24.96
N ALA A 326 -50.01 -18.11 24.66
CA ALA A 326 -49.41 -17.46 23.50
C ALA A 326 -47.87 -17.55 23.52
N LEU A 327 -47.24 -17.32 24.68
CA LEU A 327 -45.79 -17.46 24.84
C LEU A 327 -45.29 -18.89 24.67
N ARG A 328 -45.96 -19.89 25.25
CA ARG A 328 -45.55 -21.30 25.10
C ARG A 328 -45.55 -21.74 23.64
N ARG A 329 -46.59 -21.37 22.88
CA ARG A 329 -46.70 -21.68 21.45
C ARG A 329 -45.68 -20.92 20.60
N TYR A 330 -45.35 -19.70 21.01
CA TYR A 330 -44.36 -18.87 20.36
C TYR A 330 -42.91 -19.29 20.65
N ALA A 331 -42.61 -19.77 21.86
CA ALA A 331 -41.24 -20.05 22.32
C ALA A 331 -40.45 -20.97 21.37
N GLY A 332 -41.08 -22.02 20.82
CA GLY A 332 -40.42 -22.90 19.85
C GLY A 332 -40.08 -22.20 18.53
N ILE A 333 -40.91 -21.25 18.08
CA ILE A 333 -40.63 -20.41 16.90
C ILE A 333 -39.49 -19.46 17.23
N ALA A 334 -39.56 -18.81 18.40
CA ALA A 334 -38.56 -17.84 18.84
C ALA A 334 -37.17 -18.46 18.98
N ILE A 335 -37.04 -19.65 19.57
CA ILE A 335 -35.77 -20.36 19.73
C ILE A 335 -35.17 -20.73 18.36
N GLY A 336 -35.97 -21.34 17.48
CA GLY A 336 -35.50 -21.72 16.15
C GLY A 336 -35.08 -20.49 15.32
N ALA A 337 -35.88 -19.43 15.36
CA ALA A 337 -35.56 -18.17 14.71
C ALA A 337 -34.28 -17.53 15.26
N LEU A 338 -34.10 -17.53 16.59
CA LEU A 338 -32.91 -16.96 17.23
C LEU A 338 -31.63 -17.72 16.84
N VAL A 339 -31.65 -19.05 16.80
CA VAL A 339 -30.51 -19.87 16.33
C VAL A 339 -30.14 -19.49 14.90
N VAL A 340 -31.14 -19.38 14.02
CA VAL A 340 -30.92 -18.99 12.63
C VAL A 340 -30.34 -17.56 12.52
N VAL A 341 -30.88 -16.60 13.27
CA VAL A 341 -30.36 -15.22 13.34
C VAL A 341 -28.90 -15.18 13.79
N VAL A 342 -28.52 -15.98 14.79
CA VAL A 342 -27.14 -16.05 15.28
C VAL A 342 -26.21 -16.62 14.21
N LEU A 343 -26.55 -17.77 13.62
CA LEU A 343 -25.71 -18.42 12.60
C LEU A 343 -25.50 -17.52 11.37
N THR A 344 -26.60 -16.97 10.84
CA THR A 344 -26.55 -16.08 9.68
C THR A 344 -25.92 -14.73 10.02
N GLY A 345 -26.09 -14.24 11.25
CA GLY A 345 -25.46 -13.00 11.74
C GLY A 345 -23.95 -13.12 11.92
N VAL A 346 -23.44 -14.28 12.37
CA VAL A 346 -22.01 -14.57 12.42
C VAL A 346 -21.42 -14.63 11.01
N ALA A 347 -22.09 -15.32 10.09
CA ALA A 347 -21.66 -15.38 8.68
C ALA A 347 -21.58 -13.98 8.04
N ALA A 348 -22.59 -13.13 8.29
CA ALA A 348 -22.56 -11.74 7.85
C ALA A 348 -21.43 -10.94 8.53
N ALA A 349 -21.22 -11.06 9.84
CA ALA A 349 -20.17 -10.34 10.55
C ALA A 349 -18.76 -10.68 10.02
N ILE A 350 -18.49 -11.94 9.68
CA ILE A 350 -17.20 -12.36 9.09
C ILE A 350 -16.96 -11.63 7.76
N ARG A 351 -17.96 -11.62 6.88
CA ARG A 351 -17.88 -10.96 5.56
C ARG A 351 -17.78 -9.43 5.67
N GLU A 352 -18.61 -8.81 6.50
CA GLU A 352 -18.76 -7.35 6.54
C GLU A 352 -17.66 -6.67 7.37
N VAL A 353 -17.13 -7.35 8.40
CA VAL A 353 -16.02 -6.79 9.19
C VAL A 353 -14.67 -7.02 8.50
N ALA A 354 -14.51 -8.13 7.76
CA ALA A 354 -13.31 -8.57 7.04
C ALA A 354 -12.05 -8.80 7.90
N HIS A 355 -11.64 -7.83 8.72
CA HIS A 355 -10.45 -7.88 9.56
C HIS A 355 -10.79 -7.66 11.04
N TRP A 356 -10.20 -8.47 11.92
CA TRP A 356 -10.39 -8.41 13.37
C TRP A 356 -10.15 -7.02 13.96
N TYR A 357 -9.18 -6.28 13.42
CA TYR A 357 -8.89 -4.90 13.80
C TYR A 357 -10.16 -4.01 13.77
N PHE A 358 -11.00 -4.17 12.74
CA PHE A 358 -12.20 -3.36 12.59
C PHE A 358 -13.26 -3.68 13.65
N LEU A 359 -13.24 -4.84 14.32
CA LEU A 359 -14.16 -5.14 15.42
C LEU A 359 -14.00 -4.14 16.57
N THR A 360 -12.77 -3.74 16.91
CA THR A 360 -12.49 -2.87 18.06
C THR A 360 -12.37 -1.40 17.67
N TRP A 361 -11.89 -1.12 16.46
CA TRP A 361 -11.56 0.25 16.02
C TRP A 361 -12.64 0.91 15.16
N SER A 362 -13.41 0.15 14.39
CA SER A 362 -14.47 0.74 13.58
C SER A 362 -15.74 0.95 14.41
N GLY A 363 -16.50 2.01 14.09
CA GLY A 363 -17.84 2.20 14.66
C GLY A 363 -18.74 1.00 14.36
N TYR A 364 -18.65 0.44 13.15
CA TYR A 364 -19.40 -0.74 12.73
C TYR A 364 -19.12 -1.95 13.65
N GLY A 365 -17.84 -2.27 13.86
CA GLY A 365 -17.39 -3.37 14.71
C GLY A 365 -17.86 -3.26 16.16
N ARG A 366 -17.76 -2.07 16.75
CA ARG A 366 -18.24 -1.83 18.13
C ARG A 366 -19.75 -2.06 18.24
N VAL A 367 -20.53 -1.65 17.24
CA VAL A 367 -21.97 -1.92 17.21
C VAL A 367 -22.25 -3.41 16.99
N VAL A 368 -21.45 -4.13 16.19
CA VAL A 368 -21.56 -5.60 16.05
C VAL A 368 -21.30 -6.29 17.40
N ILE A 369 -20.26 -5.90 18.14
CA ILE A 369 -19.96 -6.44 19.48
C ILE A 369 -21.13 -6.16 20.43
N ALA A 370 -21.62 -4.92 20.48
CA ALA A 370 -22.76 -4.54 21.32
C ALA A 370 -24.02 -5.35 20.96
N LYS A 371 -24.32 -5.51 19.67
CA LYS A 371 -25.45 -6.32 19.17
C LYS A 371 -25.30 -7.79 19.58
N ALA A 372 -24.11 -8.37 19.40
CA ALA A 372 -23.83 -9.75 19.79
C ALA A 372 -24.01 -9.96 21.30
N ALA A 373 -23.48 -9.06 22.13
CA ALA A 373 -23.64 -9.12 23.58
C ALA A 373 -25.12 -9.04 24.00
N LEU A 374 -25.90 -8.13 23.41
CA LEU A 374 -27.34 -8.01 23.68
C LEU A 374 -28.12 -9.26 23.24
N VAL A 375 -27.77 -9.86 22.10
CA VAL A 375 -28.36 -11.11 21.62
C VAL A 375 -28.07 -12.27 22.59
N VAL A 376 -26.87 -12.35 23.15
CA VAL A 376 -26.55 -13.34 24.19
C VAL A 376 -27.36 -13.10 25.46
N VAL A 377 -27.45 -11.84 25.93
CA VAL A 377 -28.24 -11.47 27.12
C VAL A 377 -29.71 -11.85 26.95
N ILE A 378 -30.33 -11.52 25.81
CA ILE A 378 -31.74 -11.86 25.56
C ILE A 378 -31.96 -13.37 25.37
N ALA A 379 -31.01 -14.09 24.78
CA ALA A 379 -31.07 -15.55 24.69
C ALA A 379 -31.11 -16.20 26.08
N VAL A 380 -30.31 -15.70 27.02
CA VAL A 380 -30.29 -16.16 28.42
C VAL A 380 -31.60 -15.79 29.13
N ILE A 381 -32.09 -14.57 28.99
CA ILE A 381 -33.38 -14.13 29.57
C ILE A 381 -34.53 -15.00 29.03
N GLY A 382 -34.59 -15.19 27.71
CA GLY A 382 -35.60 -16.01 27.05
C GLY A 382 -35.55 -17.47 27.47
N LEU A 383 -34.36 -18.04 27.65
CA LEU A 383 -34.18 -19.40 28.16
C LEU A 383 -34.70 -19.53 29.60
N ILE A 384 -34.40 -18.55 30.47
CA ILE A 384 -34.90 -18.52 31.85
C ILE A 384 -36.42 -18.37 31.86
N ALA A 385 -36.97 -17.45 31.06
CA ALA A 385 -38.41 -17.22 30.94
C ALA A 385 -39.14 -18.46 30.43
N TRP A 386 -38.58 -19.14 29.43
CA TRP A 386 -39.10 -20.39 28.91
C TRP A 386 -39.09 -21.48 29.98
N ARG A 387 -37.97 -21.71 30.68
CA ARG A 387 -37.86 -22.70 31.77
C ARG A 387 -38.86 -22.43 32.89
N ARG A 388 -39.07 -21.16 33.27
CA ARG A 388 -40.08 -20.77 34.27
C ARG A 388 -41.50 -20.96 33.75
N SER A 389 -41.76 -20.69 32.47
CA SER A 389 -43.09 -20.88 31.87
C SER A 389 -43.54 -22.34 31.83
N GLN A 390 -42.60 -23.29 31.88
CA GLN A 390 -42.87 -24.73 32.02
C GLN A 390 -43.27 -25.12 33.46
N ARG A 391 -42.99 -24.28 34.47
CA ARG A 391 -43.34 -24.55 35.87
C ARG A 391 -44.70 -23.91 36.20
N GLU A 392 -45.63 -24.71 36.72
CA GLU A 392 -47.04 -24.29 36.85
C GLU A 392 -47.29 -23.17 37.88
N ARG A 393 -46.41 -22.98 38.88
CA ARG A 393 -46.71 -22.24 40.12
C ARG A 393 -46.19 -20.78 40.26
N GLU A 394 -45.52 -20.19 39.28
CA GLU A 394 -44.95 -18.83 39.42
C GLU A 394 -45.75 -17.72 38.70
N ALA A 395 -45.73 -16.50 39.27
CA ALA A 395 -46.38 -15.30 38.74
C ALA A 395 -46.03 -15.05 37.26
N GLY A 396 -47.03 -14.60 36.48
CA GLY A 396 -47.00 -14.60 35.02
C GLY A 396 -45.79 -13.89 34.39
N PRO A 397 -45.29 -14.37 33.22
CA PRO A 397 -44.05 -13.91 32.58
C PRO A 397 -44.12 -12.51 31.93
N GLY A 398 -45.19 -11.72 32.15
CA GLY A 398 -45.43 -10.47 31.42
C GLY A 398 -44.31 -9.42 31.52
N ARG A 399 -43.60 -9.36 32.66
CA ARG A 399 -42.42 -8.48 32.82
C ARG A 399 -41.21 -8.92 31.98
N ALA A 400 -41.04 -10.22 31.74
CA ALA A 400 -39.98 -10.74 30.89
C ALA A 400 -40.24 -10.41 29.41
N VAL A 401 -41.50 -10.52 28.96
CA VAL A 401 -41.91 -10.13 27.59
C VAL A 401 -41.70 -8.64 27.33
N GLY A 402 -42.04 -7.79 28.30
CA GLY A 402 -41.78 -6.35 28.19
C GLY A 402 -40.29 -6.02 28.08
N LEU A 403 -39.44 -6.71 28.85
CA LEU A 403 -37.98 -6.56 28.76
C LEU A 403 -37.42 -7.09 27.43
N GLU A 404 -37.86 -8.26 26.98
CA GLU A 404 -37.46 -8.84 25.68
C GLU A 404 -37.86 -7.94 24.51
N LEU A 405 -39.04 -7.32 24.57
CA LEU A 405 -39.50 -6.38 23.55
C LEU A 405 -38.66 -5.09 23.53
N VAL A 406 -38.34 -4.52 24.70
CA VAL A 406 -37.46 -3.34 24.79
C VAL A 406 -36.06 -3.65 24.27
N VAL A 407 -35.45 -4.76 24.70
CA VAL A 407 -34.12 -5.16 24.23
C VAL A 407 -34.15 -5.51 22.73
N GLY A 408 -35.21 -6.14 22.24
CA GLY A 408 -35.42 -6.40 20.81
C GLY A 408 -35.51 -5.11 19.99
N VAL A 409 -36.19 -4.08 20.50
CA VAL A 409 -36.21 -2.74 19.90
C VAL A 409 -34.83 -2.10 19.92
N VAL A 410 -34.03 -2.26 20.99
CA VAL A 410 -32.64 -1.77 21.03
C VAL A 410 -31.76 -2.51 20.03
N VAL A 411 -31.86 -3.84 19.92
CA VAL A 411 -31.14 -4.65 18.92
C VAL A 411 -31.52 -4.21 17.51
N LEU A 412 -32.80 -3.91 17.27
CA LEU A 412 -33.27 -3.35 16.01
C LEU A 412 -32.68 -1.97 15.76
N ALA A 413 -32.67 -1.09 16.77
CA ALA A 413 -32.05 0.24 16.69
C ALA A 413 -30.54 0.14 16.38
N LEU A 414 -29.81 -0.80 16.98
CA LEU A 414 -28.41 -1.04 16.63
C LEU A 414 -28.26 -1.60 15.21
N ALA A 415 -29.16 -2.49 14.77
CA ALA A 415 -29.16 -2.98 13.39
C ALA A 415 -29.43 -1.85 12.38
N VAL A 416 -30.26 -0.89 12.75
CA VAL A 416 -30.46 0.35 12.00
C VAL A 416 -29.16 1.15 11.93
N THR A 417 -28.50 1.37 13.07
CA THR A 417 -27.23 2.10 13.14
C THR A 417 -26.15 1.43 12.29
N LEU A 418 -26.07 0.09 12.27
CA LEU A 418 -25.13 -0.64 11.41
C LEU A 418 -25.31 -0.30 9.93
N GLY A 419 -26.55 -0.14 9.46
CA GLY A 419 -26.82 0.24 8.07
C GLY A 419 -26.44 1.68 7.72
N ALA A 420 -26.07 2.49 8.71
CA ALA A 420 -25.58 3.87 8.53
C ALA A 420 -24.07 3.99 8.79
N LEU A 421 -23.37 2.90 9.08
CA LEU A 421 -21.94 2.88 9.38
C LEU A 421 -21.18 2.12 8.31
N VAL A 422 -20.03 2.66 7.88
CA VAL A 422 -19.16 1.99 6.91
C VAL A 422 -18.69 0.65 7.48
N GLN A 423 -18.96 -0.42 6.75
CA GLN A 423 -18.50 -1.77 7.02
C GLN A 423 -16.97 -1.83 7.03
N GLY A 424 -16.40 -2.81 7.74
CA GLY A 424 -14.94 -2.95 7.83
C GLY A 424 -14.31 -3.28 6.48
N ARG A 425 -14.95 -4.14 5.68
CA ARG A 425 -14.47 -4.61 4.37
C ARG A 425 -14.24 -3.51 3.31
N GLU A 426 -14.91 -2.36 3.46
CA GLU A 426 -14.85 -1.24 2.51
C GLU A 426 -13.93 -0.12 2.99
N ARG A 427 -13.34 -0.26 4.18
CA ARG A 427 -12.39 0.71 4.72
C ARG A 427 -10.96 0.29 4.33
N PRO A 428 -10.10 1.24 3.96
CA PRO A 428 -8.68 0.95 3.89
C PRO A 428 -8.20 0.48 5.26
N LEU A 429 -7.29 -0.49 5.25
CA LEU A 429 -6.61 -0.91 6.48
C LEU A 429 -5.80 0.27 7.04
N PRO A 430 -5.56 0.30 8.36
CA PRO A 430 -4.97 1.46 9.01
C PRO A 430 -3.61 1.88 8.43
N ALA A 431 -2.74 0.92 8.10
CA ALA A 431 -1.45 1.22 7.48
C ALA A 431 -1.56 1.71 6.02
N GLN A 432 -2.71 1.56 5.37
CA GLN A 432 -3.00 2.11 4.04
C GLN A 432 -3.53 3.55 4.10
N VAL A 433 -3.72 4.13 5.29
CA VAL A 433 -4.17 5.52 5.45
C VAL A 433 -2.96 6.46 5.41
N GLY A 434 -3.09 7.59 4.71
CA GLY A 434 -1.99 8.54 4.49
C GLY A 434 -0.95 8.01 3.48
N THR A 435 0.30 8.48 3.57
CA THR A 435 1.38 7.98 2.72
C THR A 435 1.73 6.51 3.00
N LEU A 436 1.88 5.72 1.94
CA LEU A 436 2.40 4.34 2.02
C LEU A 436 3.92 4.32 2.26
N PHE A 437 4.63 5.35 1.78
CA PHE A 437 6.07 5.52 1.87
C PHE A 437 6.46 6.27 3.14
N ALA A 438 6.12 5.72 4.32
CA ALA A 438 6.50 6.34 5.58
C ALA A 438 8.03 6.27 5.79
N GLY A 439 8.73 7.39 5.65
CA GLY A 439 10.17 7.48 5.79
C GLY A 439 10.75 8.80 5.29
N PRO A 440 11.99 8.85 4.76
CA PRO A 440 12.57 10.08 4.26
C PRO A 440 11.71 10.65 3.12
N ALA A 441 11.66 11.97 3.03
CA ALA A 441 11.00 12.64 1.92
C ALA A 441 12.01 12.92 0.81
N ALA A 442 11.60 12.66 -0.43
CA ALA A 442 12.40 12.85 -1.62
C ALA A 442 11.57 13.60 -2.67
N ALA A 443 12.18 14.60 -3.28
CA ALA A 443 11.62 15.34 -4.41
C ALA A 443 12.73 15.77 -5.36
N THR A 444 12.34 16.28 -6.54
CA THR A 444 13.28 16.80 -7.54
C THR A 444 12.90 18.21 -7.90
N ALA A 445 13.81 19.16 -7.70
CA ALA A 445 13.66 20.55 -8.10
C ALA A 445 14.22 20.74 -9.52
N VAL A 446 13.52 21.52 -10.34
CA VAL A 446 13.99 21.89 -11.68
C VAL A 446 14.71 23.24 -11.59
N LEU A 447 15.97 23.27 -12.01
CA LEU A 447 16.83 24.44 -12.09
C LEU A 447 17.11 24.77 -13.56
N ASP A 448 17.55 25.99 -13.86
CA ASP A 448 17.99 26.39 -15.20
C ASP A 448 19.13 25.51 -15.76
N THR A 449 19.88 24.88 -14.85
CA THR A 449 21.08 24.10 -15.14
C THR A 449 20.88 22.59 -15.05
N GLY A 450 19.64 22.13 -14.86
CA GLY A 450 19.28 20.72 -14.75
C GLY A 450 18.37 20.44 -13.55
N THR A 451 18.29 19.19 -13.15
CA THR A 451 17.48 18.77 -11.99
C THR A 451 18.34 18.59 -10.74
N ALA A 452 17.84 19.04 -9.59
CA ALA A 452 18.46 18.83 -8.29
C ALA A 452 17.60 17.91 -7.43
N ALA A 453 18.20 16.85 -6.89
CA ALA A 453 17.51 15.96 -5.96
C ALA A 453 17.45 16.61 -4.58
N VAL A 454 16.24 16.81 -4.06
CA VAL A 454 15.98 17.38 -2.73
C VAL A 454 15.55 16.26 -1.80
N GLY A 455 16.11 16.23 -0.60
CA GLY A 455 15.83 15.20 0.41
C GLY A 455 15.66 15.79 1.79
N LEU A 456 14.82 15.14 2.61
CA LEU A 456 14.65 15.45 4.02
C LEU A 456 14.60 14.13 4.80
N ALA A 457 15.53 13.94 5.73
CA ALA A 457 15.62 12.72 6.52
C ALA A 457 15.73 13.05 8.03
N PRO A 458 14.96 12.40 8.92
CA PRO A 458 14.01 11.30 8.68
C PRO A 458 12.63 11.73 8.12
N ALA A 459 12.43 13.02 7.83
CA ALA A 459 11.12 13.63 7.54
C ALA A 459 10.11 13.40 8.68
N ARG A 460 10.51 13.70 9.92
CA ARG A 460 9.65 13.65 11.11
C ARG A 460 9.75 14.95 11.90
N VAL A 461 8.80 15.22 12.79
CA VAL A 461 8.92 16.34 13.72
C VAL A 461 10.22 16.23 14.53
N GLY A 462 10.92 17.36 14.68
CA GLY A 462 12.24 17.46 15.33
C GLY A 462 13.39 17.58 14.33
N ASP A 463 14.55 17.05 14.72
CA ASP A 463 15.80 17.18 13.96
C ASP A 463 15.77 16.42 12.62
N ASN A 464 16.01 17.11 11.52
CA ASN A 464 16.17 16.53 10.19
C ASN A 464 17.44 17.07 9.52
N VAL A 465 17.86 16.40 8.47
CA VAL A 465 18.87 16.92 7.53
C VAL A 465 18.17 17.15 6.20
N LEU A 466 18.23 18.40 5.73
CA LEU A 466 17.82 18.79 4.39
C LEU A 466 19.03 18.65 3.46
N THR A 467 18.85 17.97 2.33
CA THR A 467 19.91 17.71 1.34
C THR A 467 19.48 18.19 -0.03
N VAL A 468 20.40 18.77 -0.79
CA VAL A 468 20.24 19.14 -2.20
C VAL A 468 21.45 18.61 -2.98
N ALA A 469 21.23 17.63 -3.86
CA ALA A 469 22.26 17.13 -4.76
C ALA A 469 22.11 17.81 -6.12
N LEU A 470 23.14 18.56 -6.54
CA LEU A 470 23.16 19.29 -7.81
C LEU A 470 23.46 18.35 -8.99
N PRO A 471 23.00 18.67 -10.22
CA PRO A 471 23.23 17.85 -11.40
C PRO A 471 24.73 17.78 -11.78
N PRO A 472 25.20 16.69 -12.44
CA PRO A 472 26.60 16.50 -12.79
C PRO A 472 27.19 17.63 -13.66
N GLU A 473 26.35 18.24 -14.49
CA GLU A 473 26.69 19.31 -15.43
C GLU A 473 27.00 20.64 -14.72
N THR A 474 26.56 20.77 -13.46
CA THR A 474 26.79 21.95 -12.61
C THR A 474 27.42 21.54 -11.28
N PRO A 475 28.62 20.94 -11.29
CA PRO A 475 29.21 20.32 -10.11
C PRO A 475 29.71 21.33 -9.09
N THR A 476 29.83 22.61 -9.47
CA THR A 476 30.38 23.68 -8.62
C THR A 476 29.38 24.82 -8.48
N ALA A 477 28.91 25.03 -7.25
CA ALA A 477 28.15 26.20 -6.84
C ALA A 477 28.94 26.93 -5.75
N GLY A 478 28.95 28.25 -5.78
CA GLY A 478 29.51 29.06 -4.69
C GLY A 478 28.55 29.17 -3.51
N LYS A 479 27.24 29.02 -3.75
CA LYS A 479 26.21 29.10 -2.71
C LYS A 479 24.97 28.30 -3.10
N VAL A 480 24.42 27.53 -2.16
CA VAL A 480 23.10 26.89 -2.28
C VAL A 480 22.26 27.29 -1.07
N SER A 481 21.06 27.79 -1.30
CA SER A 481 20.10 28.11 -0.25
C SER A 481 18.74 27.52 -0.55
N VAL A 482 18.00 27.18 0.50
CA VAL A 482 16.63 26.69 0.38
C VAL A 482 15.69 27.56 1.19
N LEU A 483 14.67 28.13 0.55
CA LEU A 483 13.53 28.70 1.27
C LEU A 483 12.61 27.56 1.66
N LEU A 484 12.56 27.26 2.96
CA LEU A 484 11.74 26.20 3.51
C LEU A 484 10.49 26.79 4.17
N SER A 485 9.32 26.25 3.85
CA SER A 485 8.05 26.64 4.48
C SER A 485 7.21 25.42 4.86
N GLY A 486 6.46 25.52 5.96
CA GLY A 486 5.68 24.42 6.51
C GLY A 486 4.32 24.88 7.03
N PRO A 487 3.44 23.94 7.40
CA PRO A 487 2.09 24.26 7.87
C PRO A 487 2.12 25.14 9.14
N GLY A 488 1.58 26.36 9.04
CA GLY A 488 1.51 27.29 10.17
C GLY A 488 2.84 27.97 10.55
N GLU A 489 3.89 27.81 9.73
CA GLU A 489 5.19 28.43 9.97
C GLU A 489 5.52 29.52 8.95
N GLN A 490 6.28 30.52 9.39
CA GLN A 490 6.85 31.52 8.49
C GLN A 490 7.96 30.89 7.64
N PRO A 491 8.03 31.19 6.33
CA PRO A 491 9.13 30.73 5.48
C PRO A 491 10.49 31.18 6.04
N ARG A 492 11.47 30.29 6.00
CA ARG A 492 12.85 30.57 6.42
C ARG A 492 13.85 30.13 5.37
N THR A 493 14.86 30.95 5.13
CA THR A 493 15.96 30.60 4.22
C THR A 493 17.06 29.88 4.99
N LEU A 494 17.43 28.70 4.51
CA LEU A 494 18.54 27.90 5.01
C LEU A 494 19.70 28.01 4.02
N GLU A 495 20.89 28.36 4.50
CA GLU A 495 22.11 28.23 3.70
C GLU A 495 22.70 26.85 3.91
N LEU A 496 22.95 26.14 2.81
CA LEU A 496 23.46 24.78 2.85
C LEU A 496 24.98 24.78 2.74
N GLN A 497 25.61 23.75 3.30
CA GLN A 497 27.04 23.51 3.23
C GLN A 497 27.34 22.26 2.40
N GLN A 498 28.39 22.32 1.60
CA GLN A 498 28.88 21.18 0.83
C GLN A 498 29.83 20.36 1.68
N ASN A 499 29.43 19.13 2.03
CA ASN A 499 30.20 18.23 2.89
C ASN A 499 30.84 17.06 2.12
N GLY A 500 30.73 17.06 0.79
CA GLY A 500 31.33 16.08 -0.11
C GLY A 500 30.56 15.93 -1.41
N GLY A 501 31.25 15.56 -2.49
CA GLY A 501 30.62 15.32 -3.79
C GLY A 501 29.83 16.54 -4.31
N ARG A 502 28.64 16.30 -4.86
CA ARG A 502 27.72 17.34 -5.40
C ARG A 502 26.58 17.68 -4.43
N THR A 503 26.66 17.19 -3.19
CA THR A 503 25.57 17.30 -2.22
C THR A 503 25.82 18.42 -1.23
N TRP A 504 24.80 19.25 -1.08
CA TRP A 504 24.72 20.35 -0.14
C TRP A 504 23.72 19.96 0.95
N SER A 505 23.99 20.33 2.20
CA SER A 505 23.11 19.96 3.30
C SER A 505 23.03 21.02 4.40
N ALA A 506 21.95 20.99 5.17
CA ALA A 506 21.80 21.76 6.40
C ALA A 506 20.95 20.97 7.41
N PRO A 507 21.29 21.02 8.71
CA PRO A 507 20.39 20.55 9.76
C PRO A 507 19.16 21.47 9.80
N VAL A 508 18.00 20.89 10.03
CA VAL A 508 16.74 21.63 10.14
C VAL A 508 15.81 21.00 11.17
N ASP A 509 15.28 21.83 12.05
CA ASP A 509 14.22 21.42 12.98
C ASP A 509 12.84 21.65 12.34
N VAL A 510 12.03 20.60 12.30
CA VAL A 510 10.73 20.58 11.64
C VAL A 510 9.65 20.52 12.72
N SER A 511 8.80 21.54 12.86
CA SER A 511 7.94 21.64 14.06
C SER A 511 6.61 20.88 13.96
N SER A 512 6.19 20.49 12.75
CA SER A 512 4.88 19.88 12.52
C SER A 512 4.88 18.84 11.41
N ASN A 513 3.96 17.88 11.52
CA ASN A 513 3.65 16.93 10.45
C ASN A 513 2.90 17.64 9.31
N GLY A 514 2.93 17.03 8.13
CA GLY A 514 2.25 17.50 6.92
C GLY A 514 3.22 17.89 5.84
N GLN A 515 2.76 18.70 4.88
CA GLN A 515 3.56 19.04 3.72
C GLN A 515 4.41 20.27 3.93
N TRP A 516 5.71 20.06 3.79
CA TRP A 516 6.72 21.08 3.75
C TRP A 516 7.10 21.39 2.31
N ARG A 517 7.50 22.63 2.04
CA ARG A 517 7.91 23.09 0.72
C ARG A 517 9.33 23.61 0.75
N ALA A 518 10.12 23.18 -0.21
CA ALA A 518 11.50 23.63 -0.40
C ALA A 518 11.64 24.31 -1.78
N GLU A 519 12.10 25.55 -1.79
CA GLU A 519 12.51 26.27 -3.01
C GLU A 519 14.02 26.40 -3.02
N VAL A 520 14.66 25.80 -4.02
CA VAL A 520 16.12 25.74 -4.12
C VAL A 520 16.65 26.92 -4.93
N THR A 521 17.63 27.64 -4.41
CA THR A 521 18.34 28.71 -5.13
C THR A 521 19.83 28.38 -5.19
N VAL A 522 20.41 28.47 -6.39
CA VAL A 522 21.84 28.26 -6.63
C VAL A 522 22.48 29.57 -7.05
N ASN A 523 23.59 29.94 -6.39
CA ASN A 523 24.38 31.16 -6.65
C ASN A 523 23.58 32.49 -6.63
N GLY A 524 22.43 32.52 -5.94
CA GLY A 524 21.55 33.70 -5.92
C GLY A 524 20.81 33.97 -7.23
N GLY A 525 20.71 32.96 -8.12
CA GLY A 525 19.86 33.01 -9.31
C GLY A 525 18.36 32.91 -9.00
N GLU A 526 17.55 32.70 -10.04
CA GLU A 526 16.12 32.49 -9.88
C GLU A 526 15.83 31.25 -9.02
N PRO A 527 14.93 31.31 -8.02
CA PRO A 527 14.53 30.15 -7.25
C PRO A 527 13.85 29.09 -8.11
N ALA A 528 14.21 27.83 -7.89
CA ALA A 528 13.47 26.69 -8.43
C ALA A 528 12.02 26.72 -7.95
N GLN A 529 11.15 26.11 -8.74
CA GLN A 529 9.78 25.85 -8.30
C GLN A 529 9.78 25.05 -6.98
N ALA A 530 8.90 25.46 -6.06
CA ALA A 530 8.76 24.81 -4.76
C ALA A 530 8.39 23.33 -4.92
N VAL A 531 9.18 22.46 -4.29
CA VAL A 531 8.92 21.02 -4.22
C VAL A 531 8.32 20.63 -2.88
N ALA A 532 7.42 19.65 -2.87
CA ALA A 532 6.77 19.16 -1.67
C ALA A 532 7.58 18.04 -0.99
N LEU A 533 7.69 18.10 0.33
CA LEU A 533 8.34 17.13 1.20
C LEU A 533 7.32 16.71 2.29
N GLU A 534 6.85 15.47 2.23
CA GLU A 534 5.89 14.94 3.19
C GLU A 534 6.60 14.63 4.52
N VAL A 535 6.15 15.24 5.62
CA VAL A 535 6.71 15.03 6.96
C VAL A 535 5.71 14.30 7.85
N GLY A 536 6.20 13.28 8.53
CA GLY A 536 5.50 12.52 9.55
C GLY A 536 5.25 11.08 9.13
N VAL A 537 4.90 10.26 10.11
CA VAL A 537 4.39 8.91 9.87
C VAL A 537 2.90 8.95 10.16
N PRO A 538 2.02 8.75 9.16
CA PRO A 538 0.59 8.68 9.44
C PRO A 538 0.33 7.56 10.44
N GLU A 539 -0.13 7.92 11.63
CA GLU A 539 -0.52 6.92 12.61
C GLU A 539 -1.79 6.22 12.14
N ALA A 540 -1.74 4.90 12.12
CA ALA A 540 -2.93 4.09 12.17
C ALA A 540 -3.68 4.44 13.47
N PRO A 541 -5.01 4.63 13.47
CA PRO A 541 -5.75 5.00 14.69
C PRO A 541 -5.41 4.08 15.88
N GLY A 542 -4.62 4.61 16.82
CA GLY A 542 -4.16 3.92 18.03
C GLY A 542 -3.22 2.73 17.84
N ALA A 543 -2.51 2.65 16.71
CA ALA A 543 -1.43 1.68 16.51
C ALA A 543 -0.10 2.40 16.24
N THR A 544 0.89 2.17 17.11
CA THR A 544 2.22 2.75 16.98
C THR A 544 2.95 2.18 15.76
N PRO A 545 3.62 3.00 14.94
CA PRO A 545 4.37 2.52 13.79
C PRO A 545 5.57 1.69 14.23
N VAL A 546 5.97 0.75 13.37
CA VAL A 546 7.16 -0.07 13.54
C VAL A 546 8.31 0.56 12.76
N ASN A 547 9.39 0.92 13.45
CA ASN A 547 10.53 1.60 12.85
C ASN A 547 11.60 0.61 12.37
N VAL A 548 11.90 0.65 11.07
CA VAL A 548 13.08 0.01 10.48
C VAL A 548 14.17 1.06 10.32
N ILE A 549 15.39 0.77 10.74
CA ILE A 549 16.51 1.71 10.79
C ILE A 549 17.23 1.74 9.43
N ALA A 550 17.50 2.94 8.93
CA ALA A 550 18.46 3.18 7.85
C ALA A 550 19.47 4.25 8.29
N VAL A 551 20.71 3.86 8.57
CA VAL A 551 21.80 4.80 8.84
C VAL A 551 22.61 4.94 7.57
N ALA A 552 22.44 6.06 6.88
CA ALA A 552 23.00 6.25 5.55
C ALA A 552 23.81 7.55 5.46
N ASP A 553 24.87 7.54 4.69
CA ASP A 553 25.53 8.78 4.28
C ASP A 553 24.60 9.54 3.32
N LEU A 554 23.98 10.63 3.76
CA LEU A 554 23.06 11.43 2.95
C LEU A 554 23.60 12.84 2.65
N SER A 555 24.59 13.31 3.39
CA SER A 555 25.20 14.62 3.19
C SER A 555 26.67 14.59 2.77
N GLY A 556 27.34 13.44 2.88
CA GLY A 556 28.74 13.23 2.55
C GLY A 556 28.98 12.67 1.15
N PRO A 557 30.19 12.12 0.89
CA PRO A 557 30.61 11.70 -0.46
C PRO A 557 29.75 10.62 -1.12
N ALA A 558 29.07 9.75 -0.35
CA ALA A 558 28.24 8.68 -0.88
C ALA A 558 26.73 9.05 -0.94
N ALA A 559 26.38 10.29 -0.63
CA ALA A 559 25.00 10.80 -0.54
C ALA A 559 24.09 10.38 -1.70
N GLU A 560 24.54 10.56 -2.95
CA GLU A 560 23.74 10.25 -4.14
C GLU A 560 23.39 8.75 -4.23
N ARG A 561 24.38 7.88 -4.02
CA ARG A 561 24.20 6.44 -4.04
C ARG A 561 23.29 5.98 -2.90
N CYS A 562 23.58 6.46 -1.70
CA CYS A 562 22.86 6.04 -0.50
C CYS A 562 21.44 6.58 -0.45
N ARG A 563 21.16 7.72 -1.08
CA ARG A 563 19.79 8.17 -1.34
C ARG A 563 19.00 7.13 -2.14
N ALA A 564 19.55 6.68 -3.28
CA ALA A 564 18.88 5.66 -4.09
C ALA A 564 18.67 4.36 -3.30
N HIS A 565 19.68 3.94 -2.53
CA HIS A 565 19.60 2.77 -1.65
C HIS A 565 18.44 2.87 -0.64
N VAL A 566 18.33 3.97 0.12
CA VAL A 566 17.27 4.11 1.13
C VAL A 566 15.88 4.24 0.51
N LEU A 567 15.75 4.84 -0.69
CA LEU A 567 14.48 4.88 -1.43
C LEU A 567 14.05 3.48 -1.86
N GLY A 568 15.00 2.64 -2.30
CA GLY A 568 14.76 1.23 -2.57
C GLY A 568 14.21 0.49 -1.35
N VAL A 569 14.83 0.67 -0.18
CA VAL A 569 14.35 0.09 1.09
C VAL A 569 12.93 0.58 1.40
N GLN A 570 12.67 1.88 1.29
CA GLN A 570 11.36 2.48 1.55
C GLN A 570 10.28 1.91 0.61
N MET A 571 10.58 1.69 -0.67
CA MET A 571 9.67 1.05 -1.62
C MET A 571 9.29 -0.37 -1.21
N ALA A 572 10.26 -1.15 -0.73
CA ALA A 572 9.99 -2.52 -0.29
C ALA A 572 9.09 -2.55 0.96
N LEU A 573 9.36 -1.68 1.95
CA LEU A 573 8.55 -1.59 3.17
C LEU A 573 7.15 -1.01 2.91
N ALA A 574 7.00 -0.14 1.90
CA ALA A 574 5.71 0.41 1.51
C ALA A 574 4.73 -0.67 1.01
N ARG A 575 5.23 -1.82 0.53
CA ARG A 575 4.37 -2.96 0.16
C ARG A 575 3.63 -3.54 1.36
N VAL A 576 4.32 -3.72 2.49
CA VAL A 576 3.69 -4.16 3.74
C VAL A 576 2.55 -3.21 4.13
N ASN A 577 2.77 -1.90 3.99
CA ASN A 577 1.73 -0.91 4.26
C ASN A 577 0.57 -0.97 3.27
N ALA A 578 0.87 -1.19 1.98
CA ALA A 578 -0.13 -1.37 0.92
C ALA A 578 -0.99 -2.62 1.16
N ASP A 579 -0.42 -3.68 1.74
CA ASP A 579 -1.12 -4.93 2.06
C ASP A 579 -1.88 -4.86 3.39
N GLY A 580 -1.79 -3.74 4.11
CA GLY A 580 -2.56 -3.49 5.33
C GLY A 580 -1.76 -3.25 6.60
N GLY A 581 -0.44 -3.36 6.50
CA GLY A 581 0.51 -3.25 7.60
C GLY A 581 0.70 -4.57 8.34
N LEU A 582 1.36 -4.49 9.49
CA LEU A 582 1.55 -5.60 10.40
C LEU A 582 0.33 -5.79 11.32
N ASP A 583 0.36 -6.86 12.10
CA ASP A 583 -0.67 -7.15 13.11
C ASP A 583 -1.09 -5.92 13.92
N GLY A 584 -2.42 -5.77 14.04
CA GLY A 584 -3.04 -4.59 14.67
C GLY A 584 -3.10 -3.36 13.76
N GLY A 585 -2.83 -3.50 12.46
CA GLY A 585 -2.82 -2.40 11.50
C GLY A 585 -1.61 -1.48 11.64
N ARG A 586 -0.52 -1.97 12.25
CA ARG A 586 0.70 -1.18 12.50
C ARG A 586 1.40 -0.89 11.18
N LYS A 587 1.63 0.39 10.90
CA LYS A 587 2.39 0.83 9.72
C LYS A 587 3.89 0.58 9.94
N VAL A 588 4.58 0.15 8.91
CA VAL A 588 6.05 0.05 8.89
C VAL A 588 6.62 1.37 8.35
N ALA A 589 7.55 1.97 9.07
CA ALA A 589 8.17 3.23 8.71
C ALA A 589 9.69 3.11 8.69
N LEU A 590 10.32 3.63 7.64
CA LEU A 590 11.77 3.72 7.56
C LEU A 590 12.25 4.94 8.35
N LEU A 591 13.04 4.73 9.39
CA LEU A 591 13.71 5.78 10.14
C LEU A 591 15.10 6.00 9.54
N THR A 592 15.18 6.89 8.57
CA THR A 592 16.44 7.22 7.89
C THR A 592 17.17 8.35 8.61
N LEU A 593 18.41 8.09 9.02
CA LEU A 593 19.26 9.04 9.72
C LEU A 593 20.58 9.20 8.98
N ASP A 594 20.98 10.46 8.80
CA ASP A 594 22.23 10.81 8.13
C ASP A 594 23.45 10.52 9.02
N SER A 595 24.44 9.81 8.48
CA SER A 595 25.74 9.58 9.12
C SER A 595 26.77 10.67 8.80
N GLY A 596 26.51 11.51 7.79
CA GLY A 596 27.46 12.45 7.22
C GLY A 596 28.71 11.79 6.62
N GLY A 597 28.66 10.49 6.35
CA GLY A 597 29.77 9.72 5.79
C GLY A 597 30.89 9.44 6.80
N THR A 598 30.65 9.56 8.11
CA THR A 598 31.68 9.37 9.15
C THR A 598 31.30 8.30 10.18
N ALA A 599 32.29 7.63 10.74
CA ALA A 599 32.11 6.64 11.80
C ALA A 599 31.45 7.22 13.06
N ASP A 600 31.80 8.45 13.45
CA ASP A 600 31.20 9.13 14.61
C ASP A 600 29.74 9.52 14.35
N GLY A 601 29.45 10.08 13.17
CA GLY A 601 28.08 10.38 12.76
C GLY A 601 27.22 9.13 12.68
N ALA A 602 27.75 8.03 12.15
CA ALA A 602 27.09 6.72 12.14
C ALA A 602 26.71 6.23 13.54
N ARG A 603 27.64 6.25 14.51
CA ARG A 603 27.35 5.86 15.91
C ARG A 603 26.29 6.76 16.56
N LYS A 604 26.34 8.07 16.31
CA LYS A 604 25.33 9.02 16.81
C LYS A 604 23.95 8.76 16.19
N ALA A 605 23.90 8.47 14.90
CA ALA A 605 22.69 8.11 14.18
C ALA A 605 22.08 6.81 14.74
N VAL A 606 22.88 5.76 14.95
CA VAL A 606 22.42 4.51 15.59
C VAL A 606 21.85 4.78 16.99
N ALA A 607 22.55 5.54 17.83
CA ALA A 607 22.06 5.87 19.17
C ALA A 607 20.71 6.61 19.13
N ARG A 608 20.50 7.48 18.14
CA ARG A 608 19.21 8.17 17.92
C ARG A 608 18.13 7.20 17.42
N ALA A 609 18.47 6.27 16.53
CA ALA A 609 17.55 5.26 16.04
C ALA A 609 17.05 4.33 17.14
N LEU A 610 17.94 3.88 18.02
CA LEU A 610 17.60 3.03 19.17
C LEU A 610 16.63 3.75 20.14
N ARG A 611 16.87 5.05 20.43
CA ARG A 611 15.95 5.85 21.25
C ARG A 611 14.56 6.02 20.62
N ALA A 612 14.48 5.98 19.29
CA ALA A 612 13.22 6.03 18.55
C ALA A 612 12.56 4.64 18.38
N GLY A 613 13.09 3.58 19.02
CA GLY A 613 12.51 2.24 19.00
C GLY A 613 12.64 1.53 17.65
N GLY A 614 13.75 1.73 16.95
CA GLY A 614 14.07 0.93 15.76
C GLY A 614 14.31 -0.54 16.13
N ILE A 615 13.74 -1.47 15.35
CA ILE A 615 13.72 -2.90 15.69
C ILE A 615 14.52 -3.81 14.75
N ALA A 616 14.87 -3.31 13.57
CA ALA A 616 15.66 -3.99 12.54
C ALA A 616 16.26 -2.95 11.59
N SER A 617 17.24 -3.34 10.78
CA SER A 617 17.87 -2.45 9.80
C SER A 617 18.02 -3.08 8.42
N ALA A 618 17.82 -2.27 7.38
CA ALA A 618 18.04 -2.65 5.97
C ALA A 618 18.69 -1.57 5.11
N GLY A 619 18.86 -0.35 5.63
CA GLY A 619 19.28 0.80 4.82
C GLY A 619 20.62 1.40 5.23
N THR A 620 21.50 0.59 5.81
CA THR A 620 22.87 1.04 6.13
C THR A 620 23.67 1.23 4.86
N CYS A 621 24.20 2.43 4.63
CA CYS A 621 24.93 2.75 3.42
C CYS A 621 25.99 3.85 3.62
N GLY A 622 27.12 3.74 2.92
CA GLY A 622 28.14 4.78 2.80
C GLY A 622 29.15 4.78 3.95
N GLY A 623 29.91 5.88 4.04
CA GLY A 623 30.96 6.04 5.04
C GLY A 623 30.41 5.93 6.47
N GLY A 624 31.10 5.16 7.33
CA GLY A 624 30.61 4.82 8.67
C GLY A 624 29.64 3.64 8.73
N GLY A 625 29.32 3.03 7.58
CA GLY A 625 28.37 1.92 7.49
C GLY A 625 28.79 0.69 8.31
N SER A 626 30.06 0.30 8.26
CA SER A 626 30.60 -0.82 9.07
C SER A 626 30.38 -0.57 10.58
N GLU A 627 30.67 0.65 11.05
CA GLU A 627 30.46 1.04 12.45
C GLU A 627 28.99 1.14 12.83
N ALA A 628 28.10 1.52 11.90
CA ALA A 628 26.66 1.47 12.13
C ALA A 628 26.16 0.03 12.29
N VAL A 629 26.63 -0.89 11.44
CA VAL A 629 26.28 -2.33 11.52
C VAL A 629 26.73 -2.91 12.86
N GLU A 630 27.98 -2.66 13.26
CA GLU A 630 28.52 -3.15 14.53
C GLU A 630 27.73 -2.59 15.72
N ALA A 631 27.50 -1.27 15.76
CA ALA A 631 26.76 -0.65 16.86
C ALA A 631 25.28 -1.12 16.96
N MET A 632 24.66 -1.49 15.85
CA MET A 632 23.31 -2.06 15.84
C MET A 632 23.31 -3.53 16.28
N ALA A 633 24.28 -4.32 15.82
CA ALA A 633 24.42 -5.71 16.22
C ALA A 633 24.72 -5.84 17.72
N ASP A 634 25.57 -4.97 18.28
CA ASP A 634 25.84 -4.87 19.72
C ASP A 634 24.58 -4.53 20.55
N ALA A 635 23.57 -3.92 19.91
CA ALA A 635 22.28 -3.60 20.50
C ALA A 635 21.20 -4.65 20.20
N ASP A 636 21.57 -5.85 19.73
CA ASP A 636 20.68 -6.94 19.34
C ASP A 636 19.66 -6.56 18.23
N ILE A 637 20.00 -5.57 17.41
CA ILE A 637 19.20 -5.18 16.24
C ILE A 637 19.62 -6.05 15.05
N PRO A 638 18.70 -6.83 14.43
CA PRO A 638 19.01 -7.58 13.23
C PRO A 638 19.30 -6.63 12.06
N VAL A 639 20.39 -6.87 11.34
CA VAL A 639 20.85 -6.00 10.25
C VAL A 639 20.91 -6.77 8.95
N VAL A 640 20.26 -6.25 7.90
CA VAL A 640 20.44 -6.68 6.52
C VAL A 640 21.29 -5.65 5.79
N VAL A 641 22.46 -6.06 5.34
CA VAL A 641 23.43 -5.22 4.63
C VAL A 641 23.25 -5.43 3.13
N GLY A 642 22.82 -4.36 2.45
CA GLY A 642 22.70 -4.30 0.99
C GLY A 642 23.72 -3.40 0.31
N ASP A 643 24.49 -2.59 1.04
CA ASP A 643 25.52 -1.72 0.45
C ASP A 643 26.87 -2.46 0.35
N PRO A 644 27.44 -2.62 -0.85
CA PRO A 644 28.72 -3.31 -1.02
C PRO A 644 29.89 -2.58 -0.36
N ALA A 645 29.76 -1.29 -0.04
CA ALA A 645 30.82 -0.53 0.64
C ALA A 645 30.97 -0.89 2.14
N VAL A 646 29.98 -1.52 2.77
CA VAL A 646 30.07 -1.99 4.15
C VAL A 646 30.97 -3.21 4.21
N ASP A 647 31.80 -3.36 5.24
CA ASP A 647 32.72 -4.51 5.33
C ASP A 647 31.99 -5.83 5.67
N PRO A 648 32.51 -6.98 5.19
CA PRO A 648 32.04 -8.28 5.65
C PRO A 648 32.37 -8.50 7.13
N THR A 649 31.47 -9.13 7.88
CA THR A 649 31.65 -9.43 9.31
C THR A 649 31.07 -10.79 9.67
N GLU A 650 31.55 -11.38 10.77
CA GLU A 650 30.99 -12.59 11.37
C GLU A 650 30.10 -12.30 12.58
N THR A 651 29.78 -11.03 12.85
CA THR A 651 28.93 -10.63 13.97
C THR A 651 27.56 -11.30 13.88
N PRO A 652 27.09 -11.99 14.94
CA PRO A 652 25.75 -12.57 14.98
C PRO A 652 24.65 -11.53 14.75
N GLY A 653 23.57 -11.92 14.08
CA GLY A 653 22.46 -11.00 13.76
C GLY A 653 22.71 -10.08 12.56
N VAL A 654 23.90 -10.13 11.95
CA VAL A 654 24.21 -9.45 10.69
C VAL A 654 24.04 -10.42 9.52
N PHE A 655 23.28 -9.98 8.54
CA PHE A 655 23.03 -10.70 7.31
C PHE A 655 23.38 -9.81 6.13
N ARG A 656 24.02 -10.39 5.12
CA ARG A 656 24.60 -9.64 4.01
C ARG A 656 24.07 -10.20 2.69
N LEU A 657 23.54 -9.32 1.85
CA LEU A 657 23.07 -9.64 0.50
C LEU A 657 24.19 -9.59 -0.52
N VAL A 658 24.99 -8.53 -0.40
CA VAL A 658 26.17 -8.26 -1.24
C VAL A 658 27.20 -9.37 -1.14
N ALA A 659 27.97 -9.57 -2.20
CA ALA A 659 28.90 -10.69 -2.25
C ALA A 659 30.14 -10.47 -1.38
N ASP A 660 30.71 -11.57 -0.88
CA ASP A 660 32.03 -11.56 -0.25
C ASP A 660 33.06 -11.06 -1.27
N PRO A 661 33.87 -10.02 -0.96
CA PRO A 661 34.91 -9.53 -1.86
C PRO A 661 35.86 -10.65 -2.34
N PHE A 662 36.12 -11.66 -1.51
CA PHE A 662 36.94 -12.82 -1.92
C PHE A 662 36.27 -13.63 -3.04
N ALA A 663 34.96 -13.90 -2.92
CA ALA A 663 34.19 -14.58 -3.96
C ALA A 663 34.08 -13.73 -5.24
N GLN A 664 33.94 -12.41 -5.11
CA GLN A 664 34.01 -11.49 -6.26
C GLN A 664 35.37 -11.59 -6.97
N GLY A 665 36.47 -11.61 -6.21
CA GLY A 665 37.81 -11.82 -6.76
C GLY A 665 37.91 -13.12 -7.56
N ILE A 666 37.42 -14.23 -7.01
CA ILE A 666 37.37 -15.52 -7.72
C ILE A 666 36.57 -15.38 -9.02
N ALA A 667 35.38 -14.79 -8.95
CA ALA A 667 34.52 -14.61 -10.11
C ALA A 667 35.18 -13.80 -11.23
N LEU A 668 35.86 -12.70 -10.87
CA LEU A 668 36.61 -11.88 -11.81
C LEU A 668 37.78 -12.65 -12.44
N GLY A 669 38.52 -13.42 -11.65
CA GLY A 669 39.59 -14.29 -12.15
C GLY A 669 39.09 -15.36 -13.12
N GLN A 670 37.97 -16.01 -12.78
CA GLN A 670 37.29 -16.99 -13.63
C GLN A 670 36.82 -16.38 -14.95
N LEU A 671 36.24 -15.18 -14.91
CA LEU A 671 35.81 -14.43 -16.09
C LEU A 671 37.00 -14.10 -17.00
N ILE A 672 38.09 -13.59 -16.40
CA ILE A 672 39.31 -13.23 -17.13
C ILE A 672 39.85 -14.44 -17.88
N ARG A 673 40.06 -15.54 -17.18
CA ARG A 673 40.64 -16.76 -17.75
C ARG A 673 39.72 -17.42 -18.78
N GLY A 674 38.42 -17.47 -18.47
CA GLY A 674 37.45 -18.24 -19.23
C GLY A 674 36.93 -17.53 -20.49
N ARG A 675 36.83 -16.19 -20.48
CA ARG A 675 36.20 -15.42 -21.58
C ARG A 675 37.06 -14.30 -22.14
N ILE A 676 37.81 -13.57 -21.32
CA ILE A 676 38.59 -12.41 -21.78
C ILE A 676 39.91 -12.86 -22.42
N GLN A 677 40.65 -13.73 -21.75
CA GLN A 677 41.92 -14.27 -22.23
C GLN A 677 41.80 -15.03 -23.58
N PRO A 678 40.75 -15.84 -23.86
CA PRO A 678 40.57 -16.42 -25.20
C PRO A 678 40.49 -15.41 -26.34
N ALA A 679 40.19 -14.13 -26.07
CA ALA A 679 40.12 -13.05 -27.04
C ALA A 679 41.40 -12.16 -27.06
N GLY A 680 42.40 -12.43 -26.22
CA GLY A 680 43.59 -11.59 -26.00
C GLY A 680 44.77 -11.87 -26.93
N VAL A 681 45.57 -10.82 -27.21
CA VAL A 681 46.59 -10.72 -28.28
C VAL A 681 48.04 -10.75 -27.74
N ALA A 682 48.24 -10.84 -26.42
CA ALA A 682 49.56 -10.71 -25.78
C ALA A 682 50.24 -12.06 -25.51
N ASP A 683 51.54 -12.17 -25.81
CA ASP A 683 52.36 -13.36 -25.53
C ASP A 683 52.56 -13.60 -24.02
N GLU A 684 52.54 -12.53 -23.21
CA GLU A 684 52.63 -12.55 -21.75
C GLU A 684 51.37 -11.86 -21.15
N PRO A 685 50.37 -12.63 -20.67
CA PRO A 685 49.15 -12.04 -20.14
C PRO A 685 49.37 -11.39 -18.77
N VAL A 686 49.01 -10.11 -18.62
CA VAL A 686 49.11 -9.35 -17.36
C VAL A 686 47.75 -8.83 -16.95
N VAL A 687 47.31 -9.13 -15.74
CA VAL A 687 46.14 -8.52 -15.10
C VAL A 687 46.63 -7.41 -14.18
N ARG A 688 46.15 -6.19 -14.42
CA ARG A 688 46.46 -5.06 -13.53
C ARG A 688 45.33 -4.92 -12.52
N ALA A 689 45.67 -4.89 -11.23
CA ALA A 689 44.69 -4.80 -10.15
C ALA A 689 44.90 -3.50 -9.38
N LEU A 690 44.04 -2.50 -9.64
CA LEU A 690 43.97 -1.28 -8.84
C LEU A 690 43.03 -1.53 -7.67
N VAL A 691 43.60 -1.90 -6.53
CA VAL A 691 42.84 -2.37 -5.37
C VAL A 691 43.34 -1.65 -4.13
N ALA A 692 42.42 -1.11 -3.33
CA ALA A 692 42.76 -0.42 -2.09
C ALA A 692 43.36 -1.37 -1.04
N ASP A 693 44.24 -0.86 -0.19
CA ASP A 693 44.80 -1.61 0.95
C ASP A 693 43.86 -1.59 2.17
N ASP A 694 42.61 -1.96 1.95
CA ASP A 694 41.59 -2.17 2.98
C ASP A 694 41.20 -3.65 3.08
N LEU A 695 40.31 -3.99 4.02
CA LEU A 695 39.88 -5.37 4.23
C LEU A 695 39.28 -5.97 2.95
N GLN A 696 38.39 -5.25 2.28
CA GLN A 696 37.72 -5.73 1.08
C GLN A 696 38.70 -5.89 -0.09
N GLY A 697 39.58 -4.93 -0.30
CA GLY A 697 40.57 -4.98 -1.36
C GLY A 697 41.56 -6.12 -1.19
N ARG A 698 42.08 -6.35 0.03
CA ARG A 698 42.93 -7.51 0.30
C ARG A 698 42.22 -8.85 0.04
N ARG A 699 40.95 -8.97 0.43
CA ARG A 699 40.12 -10.16 0.16
C ARG A 699 39.89 -10.35 -1.34
N LEU A 700 39.51 -9.30 -2.06
CA LEU A 700 39.29 -9.34 -3.50
C LEU A 700 40.55 -9.71 -4.27
N LEU A 701 41.70 -9.13 -3.91
CA LEU A 701 42.98 -9.46 -4.53
C LEU A 701 43.39 -10.92 -4.28
N ALA A 702 43.17 -11.43 -3.06
CA ALA A 702 43.43 -12.84 -2.76
C ALA A 702 42.53 -13.77 -3.59
N GLY A 703 41.24 -13.46 -3.67
CA GLY A 703 40.28 -14.20 -4.49
C GLY A 703 40.62 -14.13 -5.98
N LEU A 704 41.04 -12.97 -6.48
CA LEU A 704 41.46 -12.76 -7.87
C LEU A 704 42.67 -13.62 -8.23
N LYS A 705 43.70 -13.62 -7.39
CA LYS A 705 44.90 -14.45 -7.57
C LYS A 705 44.56 -15.94 -7.59
N LEU A 706 43.58 -16.38 -6.81
CA LEU A 706 43.09 -17.75 -6.85
C LEU A 706 42.24 -18.01 -8.10
N GLY A 707 41.33 -17.10 -8.46
CA GLY A 707 40.40 -17.25 -9.58
C GLY A 707 41.07 -17.36 -10.95
N ILE A 708 42.26 -16.79 -11.11
CA ILE A 708 43.05 -16.91 -12.34
C ILE A 708 43.78 -18.26 -12.48
N THR A 709 43.78 -19.13 -11.46
CA THR A 709 44.44 -20.44 -11.49
C THR A 709 43.61 -21.50 -12.23
N PRO A 710 44.24 -22.58 -12.76
CA PRO A 710 43.52 -23.61 -13.52
C PRO A 710 42.44 -24.31 -12.71
N GLU A 711 42.72 -24.49 -11.43
CA GLU A 711 41.86 -25.20 -10.48
C GLU A 711 40.57 -24.43 -10.17
N ALA A 712 40.56 -23.11 -10.41
CA ALA A 712 39.40 -22.27 -10.17
C ALA A 712 38.46 -22.16 -11.39
N ALA A 713 38.78 -22.70 -12.56
CA ALA A 713 37.97 -22.50 -13.76
C ALA A 713 36.60 -23.24 -13.71
N PRO A 714 35.47 -22.61 -14.11
CA PRO A 714 34.18 -23.29 -14.10
C PRO A 714 34.05 -24.36 -15.19
N GLU A 715 33.24 -25.40 -14.96
CA GLU A 715 32.90 -26.40 -15.97
C GLU A 715 32.24 -25.74 -17.21
N GLY A 716 32.65 -26.13 -18.42
CA GLY A 716 32.10 -25.61 -19.67
C GLY A 716 32.78 -24.34 -20.23
N PHE A 717 33.81 -23.81 -19.56
CA PHE A 717 34.69 -22.79 -20.14
C PHE A 717 35.84 -23.46 -20.93
N ALA A 718 36.45 -22.74 -21.88
CA ALA A 718 37.51 -23.28 -22.74
C ALA A 718 38.65 -23.91 -21.91
N ASP A 719 39.27 -25.00 -22.40
CA ASP A 719 40.30 -25.76 -21.68
C ASP A 719 41.36 -24.84 -21.07
N PRO A 720 41.31 -24.62 -19.74
CA PRO A 720 42.18 -23.66 -19.09
C PRO A 720 43.62 -24.18 -19.04
N SER A 721 43.84 -25.49 -19.10
CA SER A 721 45.14 -26.13 -18.82
C SER A 721 46.22 -25.86 -19.88
N SER A 722 45.85 -25.38 -21.06
CA SER A 722 46.76 -25.14 -22.19
C SER A 722 47.33 -23.72 -22.26
N ARG A 723 47.01 -22.83 -21.31
CA ARG A 723 47.28 -21.38 -21.43
C ARG A 723 48.16 -20.84 -20.30
N PRO A 724 49.00 -19.81 -20.58
CA PRO A 724 49.79 -19.14 -19.56
C PRO A 724 48.88 -18.48 -18.52
N ILE A 725 49.21 -18.66 -17.24
CA ILE A 725 48.51 -18.02 -16.12
C ILE A 725 48.89 -16.54 -16.12
N PRO A 726 47.93 -15.60 -16.15
CA PRO A 726 48.25 -14.18 -16.12
C PRO A 726 48.98 -13.77 -14.84
N GLU A 727 49.98 -12.91 -14.96
CA GLU A 727 50.57 -12.26 -13.79
C GLU A 727 49.61 -11.19 -13.26
N VAL A 728 49.30 -11.22 -11.95
CA VAL A 728 48.50 -10.17 -11.31
C VAL A 728 49.42 -9.11 -10.73
N VAL A 729 49.50 -7.97 -11.40
CA VAL A 729 50.28 -6.80 -10.99
C VAL A 729 49.38 -5.84 -10.24
N GLN A 730 49.61 -5.67 -8.94
CA GLN A 730 48.89 -4.69 -8.14
C GLN A 730 49.38 -3.28 -8.46
N LEU A 731 48.44 -2.34 -8.56
CA LEU A 731 48.68 -0.91 -8.69
C LEU A 731 48.26 -0.22 -7.39
N GLU A 732 49.07 0.75 -6.95
CA GLU A 732 48.76 1.57 -5.78
C GLU A 732 47.57 2.50 -6.05
N PRO A 733 46.70 2.77 -5.06
CA PRO A 733 45.72 3.84 -5.15
C PRO A 733 46.38 5.19 -5.50
N GLY A 734 45.77 5.94 -6.40
CA GLY A 734 46.30 7.18 -6.99
C GLY A 734 47.22 6.96 -8.19
N ALA A 735 47.61 5.73 -8.51
CA ALA A 735 48.56 5.45 -9.58
C ALA A 735 48.04 5.85 -10.97
N LEU A 736 46.74 5.71 -11.26
CA LEU A 736 46.18 6.12 -12.56
C LEU A 736 46.06 7.63 -12.64
N ALA A 737 45.68 8.27 -11.54
CA ALA A 737 45.53 9.71 -11.46
C ALA A 737 46.81 10.46 -11.82
N ALA A 738 47.97 9.91 -11.44
CA ALA A 738 49.30 10.48 -11.67
C ALA A 738 49.82 10.32 -13.11
N LEU A 739 49.16 9.52 -13.96
CA LEU A 739 49.61 9.26 -15.32
C LEU A 739 49.07 10.31 -16.30
N ASP A 740 49.91 10.63 -17.30
CA ASP A 740 49.46 11.30 -18.51
C ASP A 740 48.64 10.35 -19.41
N ASP A 741 47.93 10.92 -20.39
CA ASP A 741 47.04 10.16 -21.27
C ASP A 741 47.77 9.04 -22.04
N GLY A 742 49.05 9.22 -22.38
CA GLY A 742 49.83 8.23 -23.12
C GLY A 742 50.26 7.05 -22.25
N ALA A 743 50.65 7.31 -21.01
CA ALA A 743 50.95 6.28 -20.02
C ALA A 743 49.68 5.54 -19.58
N LEU A 744 48.57 6.26 -19.40
CA LEU A 744 47.28 5.67 -19.06
C LEU A 744 46.74 4.78 -20.20
N THR A 745 46.92 5.20 -21.46
CA THR A 745 46.61 4.35 -22.63
C THR A 745 47.39 3.03 -22.59
N ARG A 746 48.66 3.03 -22.15
CA ARG A 746 49.46 1.80 -22.03
C ARG A 746 48.96 0.87 -20.93
N VAL A 747 48.33 1.39 -19.88
CA VAL A 747 47.75 0.59 -18.78
C VAL A 747 46.58 -0.25 -19.29
N ILE A 748 45.77 0.30 -20.20
CA ILE A 748 44.57 -0.37 -20.74
C ILE A 748 44.74 -0.92 -22.17
N ASP A 749 45.97 -0.96 -22.72
CA ASP A 749 46.23 -1.49 -24.06
C ASP A 749 46.11 -3.03 -24.05
N ALA A 750 45.19 -3.58 -24.85
CA ALA A 750 44.91 -5.02 -24.90
C ALA A 750 46.10 -5.88 -25.38
N ARG A 751 47.13 -5.26 -25.98
CA ARG A 751 48.39 -5.94 -26.34
C ARG A 751 49.34 -6.13 -25.15
N ARG A 752 49.10 -5.44 -24.03
CA ARG A 752 49.97 -5.42 -22.84
C ARG A 752 49.25 -5.81 -21.56
N THR A 753 47.93 -5.63 -21.53
CA THR A 753 47.10 -5.88 -20.36
C THR A 753 45.92 -6.75 -20.79
N THR A 754 45.67 -7.85 -20.07
CA THR A 754 44.53 -8.72 -20.30
C THR A 754 43.24 -8.10 -19.75
N ALA A 755 43.29 -7.55 -18.54
CA ALA A 755 42.20 -6.83 -17.90
C ALA A 755 42.74 -5.85 -16.84
N LEU A 756 42.00 -4.77 -16.61
CA LEU A 756 42.20 -3.88 -15.47
C LEU A 756 41.07 -4.13 -14.46
N VAL A 757 41.40 -4.67 -13.29
CA VAL A 757 40.44 -4.84 -12.18
C VAL A 757 40.53 -3.61 -11.27
N VAL A 758 39.38 -3.02 -10.95
CA VAL A 758 39.29 -1.81 -10.12
C VAL A 758 38.39 -2.05 -8.92
N ASP A 759 38.95 -1.81 -7.74
CA ASP A 759 38.26 -1.93 -6.46
C ASP A 759 38.74 -0.84 -5.49
N LEU A 760 37.93 0.20 -5.33
CA LEU A 760 38.26 1.39 -4.54
C LEU A 760 37.09 1.77 -3.61
N PRO A 761 37.34 2.26 -2.40
CA PRO A 761 36.30 2.66 -1.45
C PRO A 761 35.47 3.86 -1.92
N ASN A 762 36.07 4.73 -2.76
CA ASN A 762 35.41 5.92 -3.32
C ASN A 762 35.32 5.81 -4.84
N ALA A 763 34.12 5.48 -5.34
CA ALA A 763 33.84 5.35 -6.77
C ALA A 763 34.04 6.66 -7.58
N GLY A 764 34.15 7.82 -6.93
CA GLY A 764 34.47 9.13 -7.55
C GLY A 764 35.90 9.63 -7.31
N GLY A 765 36.83 8.74 -6.94
CA GLY A 765 38.22 9.11 -6.64
C GLY A 765 39.03 9.52 -7.88
N ALA A 766 40.22 10.08 -7.64
CA ALA A 766 41.10 10.62 -8.70
C ALA A 766 41.48 9.59 -9.79
N ASP A 767 41.56 8.30 -9.46
CA ASP A 767 41.85 7.23 -10.42
C ASP A 767 40.67 6.92 -11.34
N VAL A 768 39.44 6.90 -10.80
CA VAL A 768 38.23 6.77 -11.62
C VAL A 768 38.15 7.97 -12.55
N GLY A 769 38.41 9.18 -12.04
CA GLY A 769 38.54 10.39 -12.84
C GLY A 769 39.59 10.27 -13.95
N ALA A 770 40.66 9.49 -13.77
CA ALA A 770 41.63 9.23 -14.84
C ALA A 770 41.03 8.38 -15.97
N ILE A 771 40.26 7.34 -15.62
CA ILE A 771 39.51 6.52 -16.60
C ILE A 771 38.53 7.40 -17.38
N GLU A 772 37.84 8.33 -16.72
CA GLU A 772 36.96 9.31 -17.37
C GLU A 772 37.72 10.21 -18.34
N ARG A 773 38.87 10.77 -17.93
CA ARG A 773 39.71 11.62 -18.79
C ARG A 773 40.10 10.87 -20.06
N LEU A 774 40.49 9.61 -19.94
CA LEU A 774 40.88 8.78 -21.07
C LEU A 774 39.73 8.51 -22.03
N GLY A 775 38.55 8.16 -21.49
CA GLY A 775 37.35 7.92 -22.26
C GLY A 775 36.87 9.15 -23.03
N ARG A 776 37.05 10.36 -22.49
CA ARG A 776 36.78 11.62 -23.19
C ARG A 776 37.81 11.93 -24.29
N ALA A 777 39.07 11.61 -24.07
CA ALA A 777 40.16 12.04 -24.96
C ALA A 777 40.40 11.11 -26.16
N ARG A 778 40.32 9.78 -25.99
CA ARG A 778 40.83 8.80 -26.99
C ARG A 778 40.09 7.45 -27.05
N GLY A 779 38.96 7.27 -26.37
CA GLY A 779 38.36 5.94 -26.16
C GLY A 779 37.96 5.17 -27.43
N ASP A 780 37.70 5.86 -28.54
CA ASP A 780 37.33 5.28 -29.85
C ASP A 780 38.51 4.78 -30.70
N LYS A 781 39.75 5.09 -30.31
CA LYS A 781 40.98 4.84 -31.10
C LYS A 781 41.97 3.87 -30.46
N VAL A 782 41.62 3.29 -29.31
CA VAL A 782 42.51 2.42 -28.52
C VAL A 782 41.95 1.01 -28.49
N LEU A 783 42.77 0.01 -28.81
CA LEU A 783 42.46 -1.39 -28.55
C LEU A 783 42.50 -1.60 -27.02
N THR A 784 41.34 -1.44 -26.36
CA THR A 784 41.24 -1.42 -24.90
C THR A 784 41.00 -2.81 -24.31
N SER A 785 41.71 -3.13 -23.25
CA SER A 785 41.38 -4.24 -22.36
C SER A 785 40.06 -3.95 -21.63
N PRO A 786 39.29 -4.97 -21.23
CA PRO A 786 38.15 -4.77 -20.32
C PRO A 786 38.60 -4.18 -18.98
N ILE A 787 37.82 -3.21 -18.51
CA ILE A 787 37.92 -2.61 -17.17
C ILE A 787 36.83 -3.25 -16.33
N LEU A 788 37.21 -4.08 -15.37
CA LEU A 788 36.31 -4.85 -14.53
C LEU A 788 36.19 -4.22 -13.15
N LEU A 789 35.01 -3.72 -12.82
CA LEU A 789 34.71 -3.09 -11.55
C LEU A 789 34.14 -4.11 -10.56
N SER A 790 34.54 -4.01 -9.30
CA SER A 790 33.88 -4.70 -8.18
C SER A 790 32.50 -4.10 -7.89
N GLU A 791 31.68 -4.80 -7.10
CA GLU A 791 30.34 -4.33 -6.73
C GLU A 791 30.34 -2.96 -6.05
N ARG A 792 31.37 -2.65 -5.26
CA ARG A 792 31.47 -1.36 -4.54
C ARG A 792 31.81 -0.17 -5.43
N VAL A 793 32.34 -0.42 -6.63
CA VAL A 793 32.68 0.63 -7.62
C VAL A 793 31.65 0.69 -8.75
N LEU A 794 31.10 -0.47 -9.15
CA LEU A 794 30.17 -0.59 -10.26
C LEU A 794 28.88 0.21 -9.99
N SER A 795 28.72 1.30 -10.73
CA SER A 795 27.51 2.13 -10.71
C SER A 795 27.28 2.75 -12.08
N GLU A 796 26.04 3.13 -12.35
CA GLU A 796 25.68 3.79 -13.60
C GLU A 796 26.40 5.13 -13.78
N THR A 797 26.65 5.84 -12.67
CA THR A 797 27.43 7.09 -12.65
C THR A 797 28.86 6.88 -13.13
N VAL A 798 29.56 5.86 -12.63
CA VAL A 798 30.95 5.55 -13.05
C VAL A 798 31.01 5.14 -14.51
N VAL A 799 30.08 4.30 -14.97
CA VAL A 799 30.02 3.87 -16.37
C VAL A 799 29.81 5.07 -17.29
N ARG A 800 28.85 5.94 -16.97
CA ARG A 800 28.59 7.17 -17.74
C ARG A 800 29.80 8.07 -17.78
N ALA A 801 30.41 8.32 -16.62
CA ALA A 801 31.52 9.24 -16.51
C ALA A 801 32.75 8.75 -17.33
N SER A 802 32.86 7.44 -17.55
CA SER A 802 33.89 6.80 -18.37
C SER A 802 33.80 7.11 -19.88
N GLY A 803 32.81 7.88 -20.33
CA GLY A 803 32.74 8.41 -21.71
C GLY A 803 32.71 7.31 -22.78
N ALA A 804 33.52 7.44 -23.83
CA ALA A 804 33.55 6.48 -24.94
C ALA A 804 33.88 5.05 -24.49
N LEU A 805 34.67 4.86 -23.43
CA LEU A 805 34.98 3.53 -22.88
C LEU A 805 33.74 2.87 -22.26
N GLY A 806 32.89 3.65 -21.59
CA GLY A 806 31.59 3.19 -21.12
C GLY A 806 30.68 2.84 -22.30
N HIS A 807 30.57 3.72 -23.29
CA HIS A 807 29.76 3.50 -24.50
C HIS A 807 30.17 2.27 -25.32
N LEU A 808 31.46 1.94 -25.37
CA LEU A 808 31.97 0.75 -26.06
C LEU A 808 31.77 -0.55 -25.26
N GLY A 809 31.23 -0.48 -24.04
CA GLY A 809 31.09 -1.62 -23.14
C GLY A 809 32.44 -2.13 -22.60
N ALA A 810 33.50 -1.31 -22.66
CA ALA A 810 34.81 -1.67 -22.10
C ALA A 810 34.81 -1.67 -20.57
N VAL A 811 33.96 -0.84 -19.96
CA VAL A 811 33.71 -0.83 -18.51
C VAL A 811 32.60 -1.83 -18.19
N GLN A 812 32.93 -2.83 -17.38
CA GLN A 812 32.06 -3.96 -17.01
C GLN A 812 32.20 -4.20 -15.50
N GLY A 813 31.37 -5.06 -14.92
CA GLY A 813 31.59 -5.45 -13.53
C GLY A 813 30.80 -6.67 -13.13
N VAL A 814 30.77 -6.94 -11.84
CA VAL A 814 29.98 -8.02 -11.24
C VAL A 814 28.87 -7.45 -10.36
N SER A 815 27.78 -8.21 -10.24
CA SER A 815 26.63 -7.85 -9.41
C SER A 815 25.92 -9.09 -8.90
N GLU A 816 25.44 -9.01 -7.68
CA GLU A 816 24.58 -9.95 -6.98
C GLU A 816 23.09 -9.72 -7.28
N VAL A 817 22.75 -8.53 -7.79
CA VAL A 817 21.39 -8.20 -8.23
C VAL A 817 21.26 -8.21 -9.76
N SER A 818 20.09 -8.66 -10.24
CA SER A 818 19.72 -8.68 -11.65
C SER A 818 18.71 -7.59 -11.99
N THR A 819 19.12 -6.70 -12.88
CA THR A 819 18.25 -5.70 -13.50
C THR A 819 17.24 -6.30 -14.48
N SER A 820 17.46 -7.54 -14.95
CA SER A 820 16.57 -8.24 -15.89
C SER A 820 15.61 -9.23 -15.21
N SER A 821 15.67 -9.36 -13.89
CA SER A 821 14.71 -10.14 -13.10
C SER A 821 13.32 -9.49 -13.09
N THR A 822 12.30 -10.22 -12.63
CA THR A 822 10.94 -9.67 -12.45
C THR A 822 10.96 -8.45 -11.52
N ASP A 823 11.59 -8.55 -10.35
CA ASP A 823 11.70 -7.42 -9.42
C ASP A 823 12.56 -6.28 -9.99
N GLY A 824 13.65 -6.60 -10.72
CA GLY A 824 14.49 -5.59 -11.37
C GLY A 824 13.73 -4.78 -12.42
N VAL A 825 12.91 -5.43 -13.24
CA VAL A 825 12.07 -4.76 -14.24
C VAL A 825 10.99 -3.92 -13.57
N LEU A 826 10.29 -4.47 -12.56
CA LEU A 826 9.25 -3.74 -11.82
C LEU A 826 9.83 -2.53 -11.08
N TYR A 827 10.97 -2.69 -10.41
CA TYR A 827 11.68 -1.60 -9.75
C TYR A 827 12.01 -0.49 -10.74
N ARG A 828 12.61 -0.83 -11.89
CA ARG A 828 12.97 0.14 -12.93
C ARG A 828 11.77 0.92 -13.46
N MET A 829 10.63 0.27 -13.64
CA MET A 829 9.40 0.93 -14.11
C MET A 829 8.75 1.80 -13.03
N ALA A 830 8.85 1.40 -11.76
CA ALA A 830 8.17 2.06 -10.66
C ALA A 830 8.89 3.32 -10.17
N VAL A 831 10.22 3.33 -10.11
CA VAL A 831 11.00 4.45 -9.52
C VAL A 831 10.63 5.81 -10.13
N PRO A 832 10.66 6.02 -11.46
CA PRO A 832 10.36 7.34 -12.03
C PRO A 832 8.90 7.77 -11.85
N GLN A 833 7.99 6.81 -11.64
CA GLN A 833 6.55 7.06 -11.41
C GLN A 833 6.29 7.47 -9.97
N LEU A 834 6.98 6.84 -9.02
CA LEU A 834 6.79 7.05 -7.58
C LEU A 834 7.62 8.22 -7.04
N PHE A 835 8.83 8.40 -7.57
CA PHE A 835 9.75 9.47 -7.20
C PHE A 835 10.14 10.23 -8.46
N ARG A 836 9.36 11.26 -8.81
CA ARG A 836 9.60 12.03 -10.04
C ARG A 836 11.02 12.60 -10.06
N GLY A 837 11.70 12.43 -11.19
CA GLY A 837 13.08 12.87 -11.38
C GLY A 837 14.14 11.96 -10.77
N GLU A 838 13.75 10.93 -10.03
CA GLU A 838 14.65 9.84 -9.64
C GLU A 838 14.74 8.79 -10.74
N LEU A 839 15.89 8.14 -10.79
CA LEU A 839 16.20 7.11 -11.77
C LEU A 839 16.51 5.80 -11.06
N ALA A 840 16.12 4.70 -11.69
CA ALA A 840 16.47 3.39 -11.18
C ALA A 840 17.98 3.16 -11.29
N SER A 841 18.57 2.69 -10.19
CA SER A 841 19.99 2.35 -10.08
C SER A 841 20.19 0.97 -9.46
N LEU A 842 21.38 0.40 -9.66
CA LEU A 842 21.83 -0.83 -9.00
C LEU A 842 21.73 -0.71 -7.47
N ASP A 843 22.17 0.41 -6.91
CA ASP A 843 22.18 0.60 -5.45
C ASP A 843 20.78 0.71 -4.84
N GLY A 844 19.85 1.34 -5.56
CA GLY A 844 18.46 1.32 -5.15
C GLY A 844 17.80 -0.05 -5.33
N LEU A 845 18.20 -0.85 -6.33
CA LEU A 845 17.75 -2.24 -6.45
C LEU A 845 18.28 -3.12 -5.30
N ARG A 846 19.53 -2.90 -4.85
CA ARG A 846 20.10 -3.55 -3.66
C ARG A 846 19.35 -3.15 -2.39
N GLY A 847 19.07 -1.86 -2.22
CA GLY A 847 18.27 -1.37 -1.11
C GLY A 847 16.86 -1.94 -1.12
N TYR A 848 16.26 -2.07 -2.30
CA TYR A 848 14.97 -2.73 -2.48
C TYR A 848 15.01 -4.21 -2.07
N ALA A 849 16.03 -4.97 -2.47
CA ALA A 849 16.20 -6.36 -2.04
C ALA A 849 16.42 -6.48 -0.51
N ALA A 850 17.20 -5.58 0.09
CA ALA A 850 17.42 -5.51 1.53
C ALA A 850 16.12 -5.20 2.29
N GLY A 851 15.36 -4.23 1.82
CA GLY A 851 14.05 -3.90 2.37
C GLY A 851 13.05 -5.04 2.23
N ARG A 852 13.11 -5.83 1.14
CA ARG A 852 12.26 -7.02 0.97
C ARG A 852 12.58 -8.11 1.99
N ALA A 853 13.85 -8.34 2.30
CA ALA A 853 14.23 -9.30 3.34
C ALA A 853 13.64 -8.93 4.71
N ILE A 854 13.72 -7.64 5.10
CA ILE A 854 13.11 -7.16 6.35
C ILE A 854 11.59 -7.16 6.29
N ALA A 855 10.98 -6.77 5.16
CA ALA A 855 9.53 -6.78 4.99
C ALA A 855 8.93 -8.16 5.28
N GLU A 856 9.47 -9.20 4.66
CA GLU A 856 9.01 -10.59 4.87
C GLU A 856 9.32 -11.08 6.29
N ALA A 857 10.46 -10.69 6.86
CA ALA A 857 10.79 -11.05 8.25
C ALA A 857 9.77 -10.48 9.25
N LEU A 858 9.33 -9.24 9.05
CA LEU A 858 8.38 -8.56 9.92
C LEU A 858 6.99 -9.20 9.91
N GLU A 859 6.61 -9.88 8.83
CA GLU A 859 5.35 -10.64 8.76
C GLU A 859 5.34 -11.86 9.69
N THR A 860 6.53 -12.40 10.01
CA THR A 860 6.66 -13.51 10.97
C THR A 860 6.62 -13.05 12.44
N GLY A 861 6.93 -11.77 12.69
CA GLY A 861 6.93 -11.17 14.03
C GLY A 861 7.80 -9.92 14.11
N THR A 862 7.56 -9.08 15.12
CA THR A 862 8.31 -7.82 15.33
C THR A 862 9.36 -7.91 16.44
N SER A 863 9.64 -9.10 16.98
CA SER A 863 10.74 -9.28 17.92
C SER A 863 12.04 -9.57 17.18
N SER A 864 13.19 -9.14 17.73
CA SER A 864 14.51 -9.44 17.15
C SER A 864 14.70 -10.94 16.89
N LYS A 865 14.19 -11.79 17.81
CA LYS A 865 14.22 -13.26 17.68
C LYS A 865 13.45 -13.77 16.45
N ASP A 866 12.24 -13.26 16.21
CA ASP A 866 11.41 -13.71 15.07
C ASP A 866 12.07 -13.32 13.76
N ILE A 867 12.59 -12.08 13.69
CA ILE A 867 13.28 -11.54 12.53
C ILE A 867 14.55 -12.35 12.23
N VAL A 868 15.41 -12.59 13.23
CA VAL A 868 16.61 -13.42 13.08
C VAL A 868 16.26 -14.84 12.67
N ALA A 869 15.20 -15.42 13.23
CA ALA A 869 14.76 -16.78 12.89
C ALA A 869 14.38 -16.88 11.41
N TYR A 870 13.62 -15.92 10.88
CA TYR A 870 13.30 -15.87 9.45
C TYR A 870 14.57 -15.65 8.61
N LEU A 871 15.37 -14.64 8.93
CA LEU A 871 16.58 -14.27 8.17
C LEU A 871 17.67 -15.37 8.19
N SER A 872 17.66 -16.28 9.15
CA SER A 872 18.59 -17.42 9.17
C SER A 872 18.31 -18.44 8.07
N SER A 873 17.08 -18.52 7.59
CA SER A 873 16.66 -19.47 6.56
C SER A 873 15.44 -18.95 5.80
N PRO A 874 15.55 -17.82 5.08
CA PRO A 874 14.41 -17.21 4.42
C PRO A 874 13.98 -18.04 3.20
N ASP A 875 12.70 -17.92 2.86
CA ASP A 875 12.21 -18.28 1.54
C ASP A 875 12.68 -17.22 0.51
N VAL A 876 12.34 -17.40 -0.77
CA VAL A 876 12.69 -16.42 -1.81
C VAL A 876 11.90 -15.13 -1.58
N PHE A 877 12.54 -14.11 -1.02
CA PHE A 877 11.92 -12.81 -0.74
C PHE A 877 12.07 -11.78 -1.88
N SER A 878 13.04 -11.98 -2.78
CA SER A 878 13.18 -11.18 -4.00
C SER A 878 13.79 -11.99 -5.14
N SER A 879 13.20 -11.83 -6.32
CA SER A 879 13.71 -12.35 -7.60
C SER A 879 14.91 -11.55 -8.13
N ALA A 880 15.19 -10.37 -7.56
CA ALA A 880 16.33 -9.56 -7.94
C ALA A 880 17.66 -10.18 -7.54
N LEU A 881 17.69 -10.99 -6.47
CA LEU A 881 18.90 -11.66 -6.02
C LEU A 881 19.24 -12.81 -6.96
N LEU A 882 20.41 -12.72 -7.59
CA LEU A 882 20.93 -13.74 -8.49
C LEU A 882 21.61 -14.90 -7.77
N ALA A 883 21.98 -14.65 -6.52
CA ALA A 883 22.71 -15.60 -5.72
C ALA A 883 22.04 -15.83 -4.37
N PRO A 884 22.16 -17.05 -3.84
CA PRO A 884 21.47 -17.43 -2.63
C PRO A 884 22.08 -16.74 -1.41
N TRP A 885 21.18 -16.25 -0.56
CA TRP A 885 21.46 -15.89 0.82
C TRP A 885 22.30 -16.97 1.52
N SER A 886 23.46 -16.60 2.06
CA SER A 886 24.35 -17.55 2.74
C SER A 886 23.82 -17.88 4.13
N ARG A 887 23.22 -19.06 4.29
CA ARG A 887 22.78 -19.56 5.61
C ARG A 887 23.94 -19.89 6.55
N ARG A 888 25.09 -20.27 5.99
CA ARG A 888 26.25 -20.72 6.77
C ARG A 888 27.11 -19.57 7.30
N SER A 889 27.19 -18.50 6.52
CA SER A 889 27.99 -17.33 6.85
C SER A 889 27.22 -16.07 6.44
N PRO A 890 26.09 -15.77 7.09
CA PRO A 890 25.19 -14.71 6.67
C PRO A 890 25.86 -13.34 6.61
N GLY A 891 26.78 -13.02 7.52
CA GLY A 891 27.48 -11.73 7.53
C GLY A 891 28.61 -11.59 6.49
N LEU A 892 29.05 -12.69 5.86
CA LEU A 892 30.03 -12.65 4.75
C LEU A 892 29.36 -12.40 3.39
N GLY A 893 28.09 -12.76 3.27
CA GLY A 893 27.27 -12.47 2.11
C GLY A 893 27.30 -13.54 1.03
N SER A 894 26.92 -13.14 -0.19
CA SER A 894 26.82 -14.06 -1.32
C SER A 894 28.20 -14.59 -1.78
N THR A 895 28.23 -15.84 -2.24
CA THR A 895 29.41 -16.46 -2.88
C THR A 895 29.28 -16.57 -4.40
N ALA A 896 28.17 -16.07 -4.94
CA ALA A 896 27.87 -16.10 -6.37
C ALA A 896 27.50 -14.70 -6.86
N VAL A 897 27.99 -14.34 -8.05
CA VAL A 897 27.71 -13.06 -8.72
C VAL A 897 27.61 -13.29 -10.22
N VAL A 898 26.97 -12.39 -10.97
CA VAL A 898 27.00 -12.43 -12.43
C VAL A 898 27.81 -11.27 -13.00
N PRO A 899 28.53 -11.49 -14.10
CA PRO A 899 29.14 -10.41 -14.84
C PRO A 899 28.08 -9.62 -15.63
N LEU A 900 28.03 -8.32 -15.37
CA LEU A 900 27.17 -7.36 -16.05
C LEU A 900 27.98 -6.45 -16.98
N GLN A 901 27.42 -6.21 -18.16
CA GLN A 901 27.89 -5.17 -19.07
C GLN A 901 26.82 -4.10 -19.22
N PRO A 902 27.19 -2.81 -19.17
CA PRO A 902 26.31 -1.76 -19.63
C PRO A 902 26.34 -1.77 -21.17
N GLN A 903 25.23 -2.10 -21.82
CA GLN A 903 25.17 -2.02 -23.29
C GLN A 903 24.68 -0.65 -23.74
N PHE A 904 25.42 -0.07 -24.68
CA PHE A 904 25.04 1.14 -25.39
C PHE A 904 24.88 0.81 -26.88
N LEU A 905 23.64 0.53 -27.31
CA LEU A 905 23.14 0.33 -28.69
C LEU A 905 23.78 -0.78 -29.59
N ALA A 906 23.04 -1.12 -30.65
CA ALA A 906 23.37 -2.09 -31.71
C ALA A 906 23.50 -1.38 -33.10
N PRO A 907 24.12 -1.98 -34.15
CA PRO A 907 25.18 -1.36 -34.98
C PRO A 907 24.90 -0.33 -36.10
N THR A 908 23.70 0.19 -36.38
CA THR A 908 23.48 1.02 -37.60
C THR A 908 23.71 2.54 -37.44
N LEU A 909 24.02 3.04 -36.24
CA LEU A 909 23.88 4.47 -35.89
C LEU A 909 25.14 5.14 -35.33
N ILE A 910 26.33 4.65 -35.66
CA ILE A 910 27.61 5.32 -35.34
C ILE A 910 28.28 5.75 -36.66
N PRO A 911 28.59 7.04 -36.90
CA PRO A 911 27.67 8.17 -37.12
C PRO A 911 27.90 8.82 -38.52
N GLY A 912 27.01 9.73 -38.93
CA GLY A 912 27.07 10.32 -40.28
C GLY A 912 27.84 11.63 -40.45
N SER A 913 28.08 12.46 -39.44
CA SER A 913 28.94 13.64 -39.58
C SER A 913 29.05 14.45 -38.30
N SER A 914 30.29 14.80 -37.98
CA SER A 914 30.72 15.91 -37.12
C SER A 914 29.91 17.20 -37.28
N GLY A 915 29.51 17.79 -36.16
CA GLY A 915 29.12 19.21 -36.06
C GLY A 915 27.65 19.42 -35.69
N GLY A 916 27.34 19.40 -34.40
CA GLY A 916 26.05 19.77 -33.85
C GLY A 916 25.78 19.03 -32.55
N GLU A 917 26.00 19.67 -31.41
CA GLU A 917 25.50 19.20 -30.12
C GLU A 917 23.99 18.94 -30.21
N ARG A 918 23.61 17.70 -29.93
CA ARG A 918 22.44 17.39 -29.12
C ARG A 918 22.80 16.19 -28.25
N GLN A 919 23.09 16.52 -26.99
CA GLN A 919 23.31 15.60 -25.91
C GLN A 919 22.15 15.84 -24.93
N ASP A 920 20.95 15.41 -25.32
CA ASP A 920 19.74 15.69 -24.57
C ASP A 920 18.81 14.48 -24.75
N ASP A 921 18.91 13.50 -23.85
CA ASP A 921 17.89 12.50 -23.46
C ASP A 921 18.46 11.66 -22.30
N SER A 922 18.63 12.36 -21.19
CA SER A 922 19.36 11.99 -19.98
C SER A 922 18.69 10.81 -19.24
N TYR A 923 19.44 9.70 -19.23
CA TYR A 923 19.25 8.40 -18.55
C TYR A 923 18.34 7.35 -19.23
N PHE A 924 18.99 6.67 -20.20
CA PHE A 924 18.67 5.38 -20.83
C PHE A 924 17.25 5.17 -21.36
N PRO A 925 16.92 5.74 -22.53
CA PRO A 925 15.70 5.37 -23.22
C PRO A 925 15.71 3.90 -23.72
N GLU A 926 16.87 3.32 -24.13
CA GLU A 926 16.98 1.90 -24.57
C GLU A 926 18.32 1.16 -24.25
N GLY A 927 19.20 1.67 -23.37
CA GLY A 927 20.52 1.07 -23.02
C GLY A 927 20.54 0.31 -21.69
N ASN A 928 20.33 -1.01 -21.72
CA ASN A 928 20.21 -1.85 -20.55
C ASN A 928 21.56 -2.41 -20.05
N TRP A 929 21.65 -2.64 -18.74
CA TRP A 929 22.61 -3.61 -18.23
C TRP A 929 22.21 -5.00 -18.74
N THR A 930 23.11 -5.69 -19.41
CA THR A 930 22.90 -7.07 -19.85
C THR A 930 23.76 -8.02 -19.05
N VAL A 931 23.13 -9.12 -18.67
CA VAL A 931 23.83 -10.26 -18.10
C VAL A 931 24.65 -10.90 -19.21
N THR A 932 25.96 -10.86 -19.09
CA THR A 932 26.86 -11.43 -20.10
C THR A 932 26.97 -12.94 -19.96
N SER A 933 26.69 -13.47 -18.78
CA SER A 933 26.68 -14.90 -18.47
C SER A 933 25.49 -15.26 -17.59
N THR A 934 24.69 -16.24 -18.00
CA THR A 934 23.61 -16.79 -17.17
C THR A 934 24.12 -17.66 -16.03
N ALA A 935 25.37 -18.14 -16.11
CA ALA A 935 26.00 -18.89 -15.04
C ALA A 935 26.63 -17.92 -14.01
N PRO A 936 26.24 -17.98 -12.74
CA PRO A 936 26.90 -17.23 -11.68
C PRO A 936 28.33 -17.75 -11.46
N LEU A 937 29.22 -16.85 -11.07
CA LEU A 937 30.64 -17.07 -10.80
C LEU A 937 30.95 -16.77 -9.33
N GLY A 938 32.07 -17.28 -8.79
CA GLY A 938 32.52 -16.97 -7.42
C GLY A 938 32.71 -18.17 -6.48
N LEU A 939 32.53 -19.40 -6.98
CA LEU A 939 32.86 -20.64 -6.28
C LEU A 939 33.97 -21.38 -7.01
N VAL A 940 34.96 -21.89 -6.28
CA VAL A 940 35.98 -22.80 -6.84
C VAL A 940 35.40 -24.23 -6.90
N PRO A 941 35.45 -24.92 -8.06
CA PRO A 941 35.06 -26.33 -8.16
C PRO A 941 35.80 -27.18 -7.13
N GLY A 942 35.08 -27.99 -6.34
CA GLY A 942 35.67 -28.84 -5.29
C GLY A 942 35.91 -28.17 -3.92
N LEU A 943 35.73 -26.84 -3.82
CA LEU A 943 35.64 -26.12 -2.53
C LEU A 943 34.18 -25.84 -2.11
N GLY A 944 33.21 -26.26 -2.93
CA GLY A 944 31.78 -26.25 -2.60
C GLY A 944 31.24 -27.63 -2.21
N LEU A 945 30.84 -27.76 -0.93
CA LEU A 945 30.01 -28.82 -0.33
C LEU A 945 30.60 -30.25 -0.34
N SER A 946 31.39 -30.59 0.69
CA SER A 946 31.30 -31.95 1.25
C SER A 946 30.04 -32.06 2.11
N SER A 947 29.51 -33.28 2.21
CA SER A 947 28.34 -33.64 3.03
C SER A 947 28.53 -33.40 4.55
N GLU A 948 29.69 -32.89 5.00
CA GLU A 948 30.09 -32.79 6.41
C GLU A 948 30.53 -31.37 6.87
N GLY A 949 30.05 -30.31 6.21
CA GLY A 949 29.67 -29.08 6.93
C GLY A 949 30.75 -28.22 7.64
N SER A 950 32.05 -28.29 7.31
CA SER A 950 33.04 -27.36 7.88
C SER A 950 33.85 -26.61 6.78
N PRO A 951 34.01 -25.27 6.85
CA PRO A 951 34.94 -24.54 5.99
C PRO A 951 36.39 -24.76 6.45
N ARG A 952 37.36 -24.73 5.52
CA ARG A 952 38.78 -24.56 5.85
C ARG A 952 39.10 -23.05 5.92
N PRO A 953 39.97 -22.63 6.87
CA PRO A 953 40.29 -21.22 7.13
C PRO A 953 40.97 -20.52 5.97
#